data_AF-A0A8H5YSL5-F1
#
_entry.id   AF-A0A8H5YSL5-F1
#
_cell.length_a   1.000
_cell.length_b   1.000
_cell.length_c   1.000
_cell.angle_alpha   90.00
_cell.angle_beta   90.00
_cell.angle_gamma   90.00
#
_symmetry.space_group_name_H-M   'P 1'
#
loop_
_entity.id
_entity.type
_entity.pdbx_description
1 polymer ?
#
loop_
_entity_poly.entity_id
_entity_poly.type
_entity_poly.pdbx_seq_one_letter_code
_entity_poly.pdbx_strand_id
1 'polypeptide(L)'
;MAEPLEVEFRQWVQNNARTGVNGFDKEEKYISDTQLADYWSPANLYEIISNTNPPISLPVDTIRQIYLRIFSILVFIGKLGNFSLFSKRGYNDSSLPLGTNHLLPEWHGCLDAFLDEQWQFCPWAFPERESDERQLPARQILPIRYEVPVTREGWTSPAARINVVNIDEDYCQSIPKKAVFKIYEGVDTRQLYSREANVYTRLRRFEEISITKCYGSFEYPETNKRFIVLEYTPEGSLLDFFKKTPPDNSDDLELLWDSLLQLLDGLYLLHNPDKNDSRSLSGIHHDIQPANILVFREEGTSTYDVSFKLADFGLAEIVRTNGGEGVKVPVDNEGNRMYYLWSLGAVYSDFLAWSIGGSERQERYRIERKDAIAKLSYIAEAGFDACFHDGRQILPAVKTFHAKILKDRVDGDFISPCMSEFILEFMMVEATRRLMAMQAKGQAKHMIDKAKSGPPLQRSRTPEIIPPVSNRILVIDDYESMREHRRNVAETARVISYSVKVSDKDGMDLYFASDSCNPQKCQNSSEVEAKIWSKETVSGRCDMKKCLEDVMDQVKANGMKPTGIYIFTDGIWDPDHKPEVDDVIHESIKLLIEKKAKPADLMFQFIQFGHNLEASKRLKFLDDDCTRTHRGVEYDIVDTKHCDDHVPKIIMGSISKHNDKDD
;
A
#
# COMPACT_ATOMS: atom_id res chain seq x y z
N MET A 1 30.55 54.01 -28.36
CA MET A 1 31.36 52.79 -28.20
C MET A 1 30.45 51.78 -27.54
N ALA A 2 30.28 50.59 -28.11
CA ALA A 2 29.50 49.54 -27.45
C ALA A 2 30.17 49.23 -26.10
N GLU A 3 29.37 49.03 -25.05
CA GLU A 3 29.90 48.57 -23.76
C GLU A 3 30.56 47.20 -23.96
N PRO A 4 31.66 46.89 -23.25
CA PRO A 4 32.23 45.55 -23.30
C PRO A 4 31.16 44.53 -22.90
N LEU A 5 31.05 43.42 -23.64
CA LEU A 5 30.03 42.38 -23.40
C LEU A 5 30.00 41.89 -21.94
N GLU A 6 31.13 41.94 -21.22
CA GLU A 6 31.21 41.63 -19.78
C GLU A 6 30.42 42.60 -18.89
N VAL A 7 30.40 43.89 -19.25
CA VAL A 7 29.64 44.93 -18.53
C VAL A 7 28.16 44.77 -18.85
N GLU A 8 27.84 44.55 -20.13
CA GLU A 8 26.48 44.27 -20.58
C GLU A 8 25.90 43.05 -19.87
N PHE A 9 26.65 41.94 -19.78
CA PHE A 9 26.19 40.73 -19.10
C PHE A 9 25.91 40.96 -17.63
N ARG A 10 26.78 41.69 -16.91
CA ARG A 10 26.55 42.03 -15.50
C ARG A 10 25.27 42.82 -15.30
N GLN A 11 25.03 43.84 -16.13
CA GLN A 11 23.82 44.63 -16.06
C GLN A 11 22.59 43.80 -16.42
N TRP A 12 22.73 42.91 -17.41
CA TRP A 12 21.67 41.99 -17.82
C TRP A 12 21.30 41.02 -16.68
N VAL A 13 22.28 40.43 -15.98
CA VAL A 13 22.03 39.55 -14.82
C VAL A 13 21.22 40.30 -13.76
N GLN A 14 21.62 41.51 -13.39
CA GLN A 14 20.91 42.32 -12.40
C GLN A 14 19.45 42.60 -12.80
N ASN A 15 19.20 42.86 -14.08
CA ASN A 15 17.88 43.20 -14.60
C ASN A 15 16.96 41.99 -14.81
N ASN A 16 17.52 40.79 -15.01
CA ASN A 16 16.78 39.58 -15.37
C ASN A 16 16.74 38.53 -14.27
N ALA A 17 17.41 38.76 -13.14
CA ALA A 17 17.43 37.81 -12.03
C ALA A 17 16.04 37.57 -11.45
N ARG A 18 15.71 36.27 -11.35
CA ARG A 18 14.53 35.77 -10.65
C ARG A 18 14.82 35.68 -9.16
N THR A 19 13.80 35.39 -8.36
CA THR A 19 13.89 35.36 -6.90
C THR A 19 13.49 33.98 -6.41
N GLY A 20 14.33 33.38 -5.58
CA GLY A 20 14.10 32.11 -4.89
C GLY A 20 14.42 32.24 -3.41
N VAL A 21 14.44 31.13 -2.68
CA VAL A 21 14.67 31.13 -1.23
C VAL A 21 15.81 30.16 -0.88
N ASN A 22 16.73 30.57 -0.02
CA ASN A 22 17.83 29.70 0.45
C ASN A 22 17.50 29.04 1.82
N GLY A 23 18.43 28.24 2.33
CA GLY A 23 18.27 27.54 3.61
C GLY A 23 18.12 28.43 4.84
N PHE A 24 18.43 29.73 4.73
CA PHE A 24 18.23 30.74 5.77
C PHE A 24 16.88 31.45 5.69
N ASP A 25 15.95 30.99 4.83
CA ASP A 25 14.70 31.68 4.46
C ASP A 25 14.92 33.10 3.89
N LYS A 26 16.10 33.39 3.34
CA LYS A 26 16.34 34.65 2.67
C LYS A 26 15.92 34.55 1.21
N GLU A 27 15.23 35.58 0.74
CA GLU A 27 15.02 35.78 -0.69
C GLU A 27 16.36 36.11 -1.34
N GLU A 28 16.76 35.30 -2.31
CA GLU A 28 18.01 35.45 -3.05
C GLU A 28 17.73 35.52 -4.54
N LYS A 29 18.59 36.22 -5.26
CA LYS A 29 18.50 36.35 -6.72
C LYS A 29 19.20 35.18 -7.40
N TYR A 30 18.61 34.69 -8.49
CA TYR A 30 19.25 33.69 -9.36
C TYR A 30 18.91 33.93 -10.84
N ILE A 31 19.70 33.33 -11.72
CA ILE A 31 19.49 33.25 -13.16
C ILE A 31 19.33 31.78 -13.54
N SER A 32 18.32 31.47 -14.35
CA SER A 32 18.08 30.10 -14.79
C SER A 32 19.01 29.67 -15.93
N ASP A 33 19.14 28.35 -16.14
CA ASP A 33 19.93 27.81 -17.25
C ASP A 33 19.35 28.23 -18.60
N THR A 34 18.02 28.28 -18.73
CA THR A 34 17.33 28.79 -19.93
C THR A 34 17.72 30.24 -20.19
N GLN A 35 17.67 31.10 -19.15
CA GLN A 35 18.06 32.50 -19.27
C GLN A 35 19.53 32.65 -19.72
N LEU A 36 20.44 31.84 -19.14
CA LEU A 36 21.84 31.83 -19.56
C LEU A 36 22.02 31.36 -21.00
N ALA A 37 21.34 30.30 -21.42
CA ALA A 37 21.44 29.73 -22.76
C ALA A 37 20.93 30.68 -23.85
N ASP A 38 19.90 31.47 -23.53
CA ASP A 38 19.33 32.51 -24.38
C ASP A 38 20.27 33.70 -24.52
N TYR A 39 20.84 34.20 -23.41
CA TYR A 39 21.80 35.29 -23.44
C TYR A 39 23.08 34.89 -24.17
N TRP A 40 23.63 33.72 -23.85
CA TRP A 40 24.85 33.18 -24.45
C TRP A 40 24.58 32.48 -25.78
N SER A 41 24.00 33.23 -26.73
CA SER A 41 23.87 32.80 -28.11
C SER A 41 25.25 32.43 -28.70
N PRO A 42 25.31 31.57 -29.74
CA PRO A 42 26.59 31.22 -30.37
C PRO A 42 27.40 32.45 -30.82
N ALA A 43 26.72 33.52 -31.25
CA ALA A 43 27.35 34.77 -31.63
C ALA A 43 27.98 35.50 -30.43
N ASN A 44 27.21 35.67 -29.34
CA ASN A 44 27.67 36.36 -28.13
C ASN A 44 28.86 35.62 -27.49
N LEU A 45 28.80 34.29 -27.44
CA LEU A 45 29.91 33.46 -26.95
C LEU A 45 31.14 33.59 -27.85
N TYR A 46 30.98 33.51 -29.17
CA TYR A 46 32.09 33.64 -30.10
C TYR A 46 32.80 34.99 -30.00
N GLU A 47 32.04 36.07 -29.83
CA GLU A 47 32.57 37.42 -29.64
C GLU A 47 33.45 37.51 -28.39
N ILE A 48 32.93 37.10 -27.23
CA ILE A 48 33.66 37.24 -25.97
C ILE A 48 34.90 36.32 -25.88
N ILE A 49 34.81 35.07 -26.38
CA ILE A 49 35.95 34.13 -26.30
C ILE A 49 37.09 34.54 -27.23
N SER A 50 36.76 35.16 -28.37
CA SER A 50 37.74 35.66 -29.35
C SER A 50 38.43 36.94 -28.87
N ASN A 51 37.72 37.77 -28.09
CA ASN A 51 38.22 39.03 -27.55
C ASN A 51 38.94 38.88 -26.19
N THR A 52 38.86 37.70 -25.56
CA THR A 52 39.60 37.40 -24.33
C THR A 52 41.09 37.23 -24.63
N ASN A 53 41.98 37.65 -23.72
CA ASN A 53 43.43 37.48 -23.88
C ASN A 53 44.03 36.64 -22.73
N PRO A 54 44.61 35.45 -23.01
CA PRO A 54 44.62 34.78 -24.31
C PRO A 54 43.21 34.29 -24.72
N PRO A 55 42.94 34.11 -26.02
CA PRO A 55 41.67 33.57 -26.49
C PRO A 55 41.40 32.18 -25.90
N ILE A 56 40.14 31.93 -25.55
CA ILE A 56 39.72 30.62 -25.06
C ILE A 56 39.64 29.68 -26.26
N SER A 57 40.44 28.61 -26.26
CA SER A 57 40.56 27.67 -27.39
C SER A 57 39.48 26.59 -27.46
N LEU A 58 38.53 26.57 -26.51
CA LEU A 58 37.43 25.61 -26.52
C LEU A 58 36.35 26.00 -27.54
N PRO A 59 35.72 25.03 -28.23
CA PRO A 59 34.58 25.30 -29.10
C PRO A 59 33.41 25.95 -28.35
N VAL A 60 32.68 26.83 -29.03
CA VAL A 60 31.46 27.48 -28.49
C VAL A 60 30.46 26.46 -27.95
N ASP A 61 30.24 25.36 -28.68
CA ASP A 61 29.32 24.31 -28.26
C ASP A 61 29.77 23.60 -26.98
N THR A 62 31.08 23.41 -26.81
CA THR A 62 31.65 22.85 -25.57
C THR A 62 31.38 23.76 -24.38
N ILE A 63 31.54 25.07 -24.55
CA ILE A 63 31.24 26.04 -23.49
C ILE A 63 29.73 26.01 -23.18
N ARG A 64 28.86 26.06 -24.19
CA ARG A 64 27.39 26.02 -24.02
C ARG A 64 26.90 24.78 -23.28
N GLN A 65 27.49 23.61 -23.54
CA GLN A 65 26.97 22.34 -23.03
C GLN A 65 27.61 21.90 -21.70
N ILE A 66 28.85 22.31 -21.43
CA ILE A 66 29.64 21.74 -20.32
C ILE A 66 30.04 22.79 -19.28
N TYR A 67 30.20 24.06 -19.69
CA TYR A 67 30.82 25.09 -18.85
C TYR A 67 29.99 26.39 -18.77
N LEU A 68 28.72 26.38 -19.17
CA LEU A 68 27.91 27.58 -19.32
C LEU A 68 27.81 28.38 -18.02
N ARG A 69 27.61 27.70 -16.88
CA ARG A 69 27.53 28.34 -15.56
C ARG A 69 28.90 28.84 -15.10
N ILE A 70 29.94 28.01 -15.16
CA ILE A 70 31.32 28.43 -14.82
C ILE A 70 31.72 29.65 -15.65
N PHE A 71 31.48 29.60 -16.95
CA PHE A 71 31.75 30.69 -17.88
C PHE A 71 31.00 31.96 -17.48
N SER A 72 29.70 31.84 -17.23
CA SER A 72 28.84 32.96 -16.80
C SER A 72 29.34 33.61 -15.49
N ILE A 73 29.67 32.81 -14.48
CA ILE A 73 30.18 33.32 -13.20
C ILE A 73 31.50 34.09 -13.43
N LEU A 74 32.41 33.54 -14.24
CA LEU A 74 33.70 34.19 -14.52
C LEU A 74 33.56 35.51 -15.28
N VAL A 75 32.62 35.60 -16.23
CA VAL A 75 32.30 36.86 -16.90
C VAL A 75 31.70 37.84 -15.90
N PHE A 76 30.74 37.39 -15.08
CA PHE A 76 30.06 38.22 -14.09
C PHE A 76 31.04 38.87 -13.10
N ILE A 77 32.01 38.12 -12.60
CA ILE A 77 33.03 38.64 -11.67
C ILE A 77 34.20 39.35 -12.37
N GLY A 78 34.23 39.40 -13.72
CA GLY A 78 35.32 39.99 -14.51
C GLY A 78 36.65 39.23 -14.38
N LYS A 79 36.60 37.90 -14.30
CA LYS A 79 37.76 37.01 -14.16
C LYS A 79 37.82 35.93 -15.24
N LEU A 80 37.31 36.20 -16.44
CA LEU A 80 37.25 35.23 -17.53
C LEU A 80 38.62 34.60 -17.88
N GLY A 81 39.73 35.32 -17.69
CA GLY A 81 41.09 34.78 -17.85
C GLY A 81 41.41 33.55 -16.98
N ASN A 82 40.67 33.35 -15.88
CA ASN A 82 40.83 32.19 -15.00
C ASN A 82 40.10 30.94 -15.50
N PHE A 83 39.40 30.99 -16.64
CA PHE A 83 38.67 29.84 -17.20
C PHE A 83 39.55 28.59 -17.38
N SER A 84 40.82 28.76 -17.72
CA SER A 84 41.77 27.65 -17.88
C SER A 84 42.06 26.88 -16.59
N LEU A 85 41.79 27.45 -15.41
CA LEU A 85 41.91 26.75 -14.13
C LEU A 85 40.90 25.61 -14.03
N PHE A 86 39.67 25.82 -14.51
CA PHE A 86 38.60 24.82 -14.49
C PHE A 86 38.80 23.77 -15.58
N SER A 87 38.94 24.21 -16.84
CA SER A 87 38.97 23.30 -18.00
C SER A 87 40.18 22.36 -18.02
N LYS A 88 41.37 22.81 -17.59
CA LYS A 88 42.56 21.95 -17.52
C LYS A 88 42.47 20.86 -16.45
N ARG A 89 41.65 21.08 -15.42
CA ARG A 89 41.48 20.17 -14.28
C ARG A 89 40.21 19.33 -14.38
N GLY A 90 39.39 19.55 -15.41
CA GLY A 90 38.14 18.82 -15.64
C GLY A 90 36.97 19.25 -14.77
N TYR A 91 37.05 20.40 -14.09
CA TYR A 91 35.91 20.96 -13.35
C TYR A 91 34.93 21.60 -14.33
N ASN A 92 33.70 21.09 -14.36
CA ASN A 92 32.63 21.54 -15.25
C ASN A 92 31.37 21.93 -14.45
N ASP A 93 30.29 22.30 -15.12
CA ASP A 93 29.06 22.76 -14.44
C ASP A 93 28.44 21.70 -13.51
N SER A 94 28.65 20.40 -13.78
CA SER A 94 28.23 19.31 -12.88
C SER A 94 29.04 19.25 -11.58
N SER A 95 30.16 19.98 -11.50
CA SER A 95 30.97 20.12 -10.29
C SER A 95 30.48 21.26 -9.37
N LEU A 96 29.54 22.09 -9.84
CA LEU A 96 28.99 23.19 -9.07
C LEU A 96 27.85 22.73 -8.13
N PRO A 97 27.65 23.39 -6.97
CA PRO A 97 28.48 24.44 -6.42
C PRO A 97 29.78 23.91 -5.79
N LEU A 98 30.87 24.67 -5.91
CA LEU A 98 32.15 24.37 -5.28
C LEU A 98 32.14 24.83 -3.81
N GLY A 99 32.48 23.92 -2.90
CA GLY A 99 32.83 24.26 -1.51
C GLY A 99 34.28 24.71 -1.35
N THR A 100 34.59 25.38 -0.24
CA THR A 100 35.96 25.84 0.11
C THR A 100 36.97 24.69 0.17
N ASN A 101 36.54 23.49 0.56
CA ASN A 101 37.40 22.30 0.61
C ASN A 101 37.77 21.74 -0.78
N HIS A 102 37.11 22.20 -1.85
CA HIS A 102 37.41 21.82 -3.23
C HIS A 102 38.42 22.77 -3.89
N LEU A 103 38.80 23.86 -3.21
CA LEU A 103 39.81 24.78 -3.73
C LEU A 103 41.20 24.18 -3.59
N LEU A 104 41.90 24.09 -4.72
CA LEU A 104 43.33 23.83 -4.72
C LEU A 104 44.06 25.01 -4.05
N PRO A 105 45.22 24.78 -3.38
CA PRO A 105 46.02 25.86 -2.79
C PRO A 105 46.32 27.00 -3.78
N GLU A 106 46.52 26.66 -5.05
CA GLU A 106 46.78 27.59 -6.17
C GLU A 106 45.57 28.46 -6.58
N TRP A 107 44.37 28.18 -6.07
CA TRP A 107 43.14 28.95 -6.35
C TRP A 107 42.80 29.99 -5.27
N HIS A 108 43.49 29.95 -4.12
CA HIS A 108 43.24 30.85 -3.00
C HIS A 108 43.48 32.31 -3.41
N GLY A 109 42.52 33.20 -3.13
CA GLY A 109 42.60 34.62 -3.51
C GLY A 109 42.21 34.92 -4.96
N CYS A 110 42.14 33.91 -5.83
CA CYS A 110 41.81 34.06 -7.24
C CYS A 110 40.33 33.76 -7.54
N LEU A 111 39.71 32.88 -6.75
CA LEU A 111 38.33 32.41 -6.93
C LEU A 111 37.41 32.74 -5.76
N ASP A 112 37.83 33.58 -4.82
CA ASP A 112 37.00 33.94 -3.65
C ASP A 112 35.67 34.55 -4.09
N ALA A 113 35.71 35.53 -5.01
CA ALA A 113 34.51 36.12 -5.61
C ALA A 113 33.69 35.10 -6.44
N PHE A 114 34.34 34.09 -7.04
CA PHE A 114 33.61 33.03 -7.74
C PHE A 114 32.81 32.20 -6.74
N LEU A 115 33.41 31.83 -5.60
CA LEU A 115 32.74 31.06 -4.56
C LEU A 115 31.57 31.80 -3.92
N ASP A 116 31.67 33.12 -3.83
CA ASP A 116 30.62 33.96 -3.28
C ASP A 116 29.47 34.20 -4.26
N GLU A 117 29.76 34.34 -5.56
CA GLU A 117 28.75 34.68 -6.56
C GLU A 117 28.11 33.45 -7.22
N GLN A 118 28.72 32.25 -7.15
CA GLN A 118 28.24 31.04 -7.84
C GLN A 118 26.78 30.68 -7.54
N TRP A 119 26.28 30.98 -6.34
CA TRP A 119 24.98 30.51 -5.86
C TRP A 119 23.81 31.04 -6.72
N GLN A 120 23.91 32.28 -7.22
CA GLN A 120 22.91 32.86 -8.11
C GLN A 120 22.86 32.17 -9.50
N PHE A 121 23.89 31.41 -9.87
CA PHE A 121 23.96 30.64 -11.11
C PHE A 121 23.75 29.15 -10.87
N CYS A 122 23.54 28.73 -9.63
CA CYS A 122 23.42 27.34 -9.22
C CYS A 122 22.17 27.11 -8.36
N PRO A 123 20.95 27.43 -8.82
CA PRO A 123 19.74 27.03 -8.10
C PRO A 123 19.56 25.50 -8.12
N TRP A 124 18.83 24.98 -7.13
CA TRP A 124 18.56 23.54 -7.02
C TRP A 124 17.52 23.08 -8.04
N ALA A 125 17.80 21.99 -8.75
CA ALA A 125 17.01 21.55 -9.90
C ALA A 125 16.00 20.43 -9.63
N PHE A 126 15.82 20.01 -8.37
CA PHE A 126 14.91 18.92 -7.98
C PHE A 126 15.05 17.63 -8.82
N PRO A 127 16.26 17.06 -8.97
CA PRO A 127 16.48 15.86 -9.77
C PRO A 127 15.67 14.66 -9.25
N GLU A 128 14.97 13.96 -10.15
CA GLU A 128 14.08 12.86 -9.79
C GLU A 128 14.77 11.74 -8.97
N ARG A 129 16.00 11.38 -9.35
CA ARG A 129 16.75 10.21 -8.84
C ARG A 129 17.80 10.53 -7.77
N GLU A 130 18.04 11.82 -7.50
CA GLU A 130 19.12 12.27 -6.60
C GLU A 130 18.63 13.17 -5.46
N SER A 131 17.32 13.36 -5.37
CA SER A 131 16.69 14.20 -4.35
C SER A 131 16.29 13.44 -3.10
N ASP A 132 16.60 12.16 -2.91
CA ASP A 132 16.22 11.41 -1.71
C ASP A 132 17.24 11.58 -0.57
N GLU A 133 16.77 12.07 0.58
CA GLU A 133 17.55 12.42 1.77
C GLU A 133 18.81 13.28 1.46
N ARG A 134 18.72 14.16 0.46
CA ARG A 134 19.85 14.93 -0.05
C ARG A 134 20.26 16.04 0.91
N GLN A 135 21.56 16.20 1.14
CA GLN A 135 22.09 17.35 1.90
C GLN A 135 22.48 18.49 0.97
N LEU A 136 21.95 19.68 1.24
CA LEU A 136 22.23 20.90 0.49
C LEU A 136 22.99 21.90 1.38
N PRO A 137 23.94 22.68 0.82
CA PRO A 137 24.51 23.84 1.49
C PRO A 137 23.42 24.88 1.76
N ALA A 138 23.45 25.61 2.90
CA ALA A 138 22.39 26.57 3.22
C ALA A 138 22.28 27.76 2.25
N ARG A 139 23.34 28.04 1.48
CA ARG A 139 23.33 29.06 0.41
C ARG A 139 22.69 28.58 -0.90
N GLN A 140 22.45 27.27 -1.06
CA GLN A 140 21.79 26.71 -2.22
C GLN A 140 20.36 27.28 -2.34
N ILE A 141 20.06 27.93 -3.46
CA ILE A 141 18.79 28.60 -3.70
C ILE A 141 17.77 27.59 -4.23
N LEU A 142 16.59 27.55 -3.61
CA LEU A 142 15.42 26.86 -4.15
C LEU A 142 14.66 27.84 -5.07
N PRO A 143 14.45 27.51 -6.36
CA PRO A 143 13.74 28.36 -7.30
C PRO A 143 12.22 28.24 -7.07
N ILE A 144 11.75 28.67 -5.90
CA ILE A 144 10.38 28.54 -5.44
C ILE A 144 9.82 29.86 -4.90
N ARG A 145 8.50 29.95 -4.86
CA ARG A 145 7.75 30.95 -4.10
C ARG A 145 6.74 30.28 -3.20
N TYR A 146 6.76 30.62 -1.92
CA TYR A 146 5.72 30.18 -0.98
C TYR A 146 4.40 30.87 -1.29
N GLU A 147 3.31 30.11 -1.33
CA GLU A 147 1.98 30.71 -1.27
C GLU A 147 1.69 31.18 0.17
N VAL A 148 0.84 32.19 0.31
CA VAL A 148 0.38 32.66 1.63
C VAL A 148 -0.20 31.45 2.37
N PRO A 149 0.23 31.18 3.62
CA PRO A 149 -0.20 29.99 4.34
C PRO A 149 -1.72 29.98 4.46
N VAL A 150 -2.35 28.98 3.83
CA VAL A 150 -3.76 28.69 4.04
C VAL A 150 -3.83 27.90 5.34
N THR A 151 -4.26 28.53 6.43
CA THR A 151 -4.58 27.82 7.67
C THR A 151 -5.70 26.83 7.39
N ARG A 152 -5.36 25.54 7.32
CA ARG A 152 -6.30 24.41 7.27
C ARG A 152 -6.13 23.60 8.55
N GLU A 153 -7.24 23.09 9.10
CA GLU A 153 -7.19 22.21 10.28
C GLU A 153 -6.38 20.95 9.96
N GLY A 154 -5.50 20.53 10.88
CA GLY A 154 -4.59 19.40 10.68
C GLY A 154 -3.26 19.72 9.97
N TRP A 155 -3.09 20.92 9.40
CA TRP A 155 -1.86 21.29 8.66
C TRP A 155 -0.72 21.85 9.54
N THR A 156 -0.93 21.92 10.86
CA THR A 156 0.07 22.44 11.80
C THR A 156 0.27 21.46 12.95
N SER A 157 1.36 20.69 12.87
CA SER A 157 1.93 20.01 14.03
C SER A 157 2.99 20.92 14.64
N PRO A 158 3.21 20.90 15.97
CA PRO A 158 4.35 21.59 16.58
C PRO A 158 5.69 21.19 15.96
N ALA A 159 5.77 20.02 15.32
CA ALA A 159 6.99 19.45 14.75
C ALA A 159 7.20 19.73 13.25
N ALA A 160 6.16 20.10 12.49
CA ALA A 160 6.26 20.26 11.03
C ALA A 160 5.28 21.31 10.49
N ARG A 161 5.77 22.10 9.55
CA ARG A 161 4.99 23.11 8.81
C ARG A 161 4.72 22.63 7.39
N ILE A 162 3.50 22.82 6.89
CA ILE A 162 3.12 22.49 5.52
C ILE A 162 2.98 23.78 4.73
N ASN A 163 3.75 23.91 3.64
CA ASN A 163 3.68 25.05 2.73
C ASN A 163 3.36 24.60 1.31
N VAL A 164 2.42 25.29 0.67
CA VAL A 164 2.23 25.18 -0.78
C VAL A 164 3.25 26.06 -1.48
N VAL A 165 3.90 25.53 -2.50
CA VAL A 165 4.95 26.24 -3.25
C VAL A 165 4.66 26.26 -4.75
N ASN A 166 5.01 27.36 -5.39
CA ASN A 166 5.13 27.45 -6.83
C ASN A 166 6.61 27.36 -7.21
N ILE A 167 6.96 26.34 -7.98
CA ILE A 167 8.29 26.10 -8.53
C ILE A 167 8.40 26.86 -9.85
N ASP A 168 9.55 27.47 -10.07
CA ASP A 168 9.87 28.12 -11.34
C ASP A 168 9.74 27.14 -12.51
N GLU A 169 9.22 27.62 -13.65
CA GLU A 169 8.94 26.82 -14.84
C GLU A 169 10.19 26.21 -15.49
N ASP A 170 11.36 26.82 -15.31
CA ASP A 170 12.63 26.25 -15.78
C ASP A 170 13.09 25.07 -14.91
N TYR A 171 12.44 24.83 -13.77
CA TYR A 171 12.81 23.82 -12.77
C TYR A 171 11.69 22.82 -12.46
N CYS A 172 10.64 22.79 -13.28
CA CYS A 172 9.48 21.89 -13.11
C CYS A 172 9.48 20.68 -14.05
N GLN A 173 10.64 20.24 -14.53
CA GLN A 173 10.73 19.08 -15.45
C GLN A 173 10.42 17.75 -14.74
N SER A 174 10.95 17.57 -13.52
CA SER A 174 10.79 16.33 -12.73
C SER A 174 9.77 16.45 -11.61
N ILE A 175 9.22 17.65 -11.41
CA ILE A 175 8.34 18.00 -10.30
C ILE A 175 7.27 18.98 -10.81
N PRO A 176 5.99 18.85 -10.40
CA PRO A 176 4.95 19.78 -10.84
C PRO A 176 5.27 21.21 -10.43
N LYS A 177 4.81 22.17 -11.26
CA LYS A 177 4.90 23.61 -10.98
C LYS A 177 4.33 23.98 -9.61
N LYS A 178 3.32 23.26 -9.13
CA LYS A 178 2.72 23.45 -7.82
C LYS A 178 2.91 22.19 -6.98
N ALA A 179 3.49 22.34 -5.79
CA ALA A 179 3.83 21.23 -4.90
C ALA A 179 3.60 21.62 -3.43
N VAL A 180 3.69 20.63 -2.54
CA VAL A 180 3.65 20.82 -1.10
C VAL A 180 5.02 20.52 -0.51
N PHE A 181 5.55 21.44 0.29
CA PHE A 181 6.74 21.26 1.09
C PHE A 181 6.32 21.04 2.54
N LYS A 182 6.56 19.83 3.05
CA LYS A 182 6.48 19.55 4.48
C LYS A 182 7.85 19.82 5.09
N ILE A 183 7.91 20.79 5.99
CA ILE A 183 9.14 21.37 6.52
C ILE A 183 9.26 21.02 7.99
N TYR A 184 10.33 20.30 8.33
CA TYR A 184 10.74 20.00 9.68
C TYR A 184 11.88 20.94 10.08
N GLU A 185 11.70 21.68 11.16
CA GLU A 185 12.68 22.65 11.66
C GLU A 185 13.17 22.23 13.04
N GLY A 186 14.45 22.49 13.35
CA GLY A 186 15.05 22.18 14.64
C GLY A 186 15.71 20.80 14.73
N VAL A 187 16.36 20.55 15.86
CA VAL A 187 17.16 19.33 16.08
C VAL A 187 16.27 18.14 16.44
N ASP A 188 15.22 18.38 17.23
CA ASP A 188 14.34 17.33 17.76
C ASP A 188 13.43 16.70 16.70
N THR A 189 13.31 17.32 15.53
CA THR A 189 12.44 16.86 14.43
C THR A 189 13.11 15.89 13.47
N ARG A 190 14.42 15.64 13.63
CA ARG A 190 15.19 14.78 12.71
C ARG A 190 14.65 13.36 12.62
N GLN A 191 14.26 12.76 13.75
CA GLN A 191 13.75 11.40 13.75
C GLN A 191 12.41 11.29 13.00
N LEU A 192 11.52 12.27 13.17
CA LEU A 192 10.23 12.31 12.47
C LEU A 192 10.45 12.46 10.96
N TYR A 193 11.31 13.40 10.55
CA TYR A 193 11.71 13.57 9.15
C TYR A 193 12.28 12.28 8.56
N SER A 194 13.28 11.68 9.22
CA SER A 194 13.95 10.49 8.67
C SER A 194 13.01 9.31 8.56
N ARG A 195 12.05 9.15 9.49
CA ARG A 195 11.02 8.10 9.40
C ARG A 195 10.13 8.33 8.17
N GLU A 196 9.58 9.53 8.01
CA GLU A 196 8.67 9.83 6.92
C GLU A 196 9.35 9.82 5.55
N ALA A 197 10.53 10.46 5.42
CA ALA A 197 11.31 10.47 4.19
C ALA A 197 11.64 9.03 3.74
N ASN A 198 12.04 8.18 4.68
CA ASN A 198 12.39 6.80 4.38
C ASN A 198 11.18 5.95 3.94
N VAL A 199 9.99 6.19 4.50
CA VAL A 199 8.75 5.57 4.01
C VAL A 199 8.50 5.99 2.57
N TYR A 200 8.52 7.29 2.28
CA TYR A 200 8.27 7.80 0.92
C TYR A 200 9.29 7.29 -0.10
N THR A 201 10.59 7.35 0.19
CA THR A 201 11.64 6.86 -0.72
C THR A 201 11.43 5.39 -1.08
N ARG A 202 10.92 4.56 -0.16
CA ARG A 202 10.60 3.16 -0.48
C ARG A 202 9.38 3.03 -1.36
N LEU A 203 8.34 3.81 -1.07
CA LEU A 203 7.07 3.75 -1.78
C LEU A 203 7.15 4.35 -3.18
N ARG A 204 8.09 5.27 -3.44
CA ARG A 204 8.36 5.85 -4.78
C ARG A 204 8.69 4.81 -5.86
N ARG A 205 9.04 3.57 -5.49
CA ARG A 205 9.27 2.47 -6.47
C ARG A 205 7.98 1.93 -7.09
N PHE A 206 6.82 2.23 -6.50
CA PHE A 206 5.53 1.78 -6.96
C PHE A 206 4.78 2.94 -7.63
N GLU A 207 4.26 2.74 -8.84
CA GLU A 207 3.48 3.73 -9.58
C GLU A 207 2.02 3.73 -9.12
N GLU A 208 1.79 4.08 -7.84
CA GLU A 208 0.54 3.75 -7.16
C GLU A 208 -0.38 4.95 -6.90
N ILE A 209 -1.68 4.69 -7.03
CA ILE A 209 -2.73 5.72 -7.01
C ILE A 209 -3.17 6.06 -5.56
N SER A 210 -2.94 5.18 -4.58
CA SER A 210 -3.55 5.26 -3.24
C SER A 210 -2.64 5.80 -2.13
N ILE A 211 -1.44 6.29 -2.48
CA ILE A 211 -0.51 6.95 -1.55
C ILE A 211 -0.05 8.26 -2.17
N THR A 212 0.03 9.30 -1.34
CA THR A 212 0.47 10.63 -1.79
C THR A 212 1.86 10.55 -2.41
N LYS A 213 1.99 11.03 -3.65
CA LYS A 213 3.24 11.02 -4.40
C LYS A 213 4.27 11.94 -3.73
N CYS A 214 5.48 11.40 -3.57
CA CYS A 214 6.65 12.14 -3.12
C CYS A 214 7.62 12.32 -4.29
N TYR A 215 8.16 13.52 -4.44
CA TYR A 215 9.13 13.89 -5.48
C TYR A 215 10.57 13.91 -4.97
N GLY A 216 10.78 13.86 -3.65
CA GLY A 216 12.09 13.82 -3.02
C GLY A 216 12.07 14.36 -1.59
N SER A 217 13.22 14.26 -0.93
CA SER A 217 13.45 14.78 0.42
C SER A 217 14.87 15.33 0.59
N PHE A 218 15.03 16.51 1.15
CA PHE A 218 16.35 17.12 1.30
C PHE A 218 16.46 17.91 2.60
N GLU A 219 17.68 18.19 3.05
CA GLU A 219 17.94 18.99 4.24
C GLU A 219 19.00 20.07 4.01
N TYR A 220 18.90 21.16 4.77
CA TYR A 220 19.95 22.12 5.03
C TYR A 220 20.54 21.83 6.42
N PRO A 221 21.66 21.09 6.53
CA PRO A 221 22.22 20.71 7.82
C PRO A 221 22.58 21.91 8.70
N GLU A 222 23.09 22.99 8.10
CA GLU A 222 23.52 24.21 8.80
C GLU A 222 22.36 24.94 9.49
N THR A 223 21.17 24.95 8.87
CA THR A 223 19.98 25.62 9.43
C THR A 223 19.00 24.65 10.10
N ASN A 224 19.35 23.35 10.17
CA ASN A 224 18.49 22.29 10.71
C ASN A 224 17.08 22.26 10.09
N LYS A 225 16.98 22.48 8.78
CA LYS A 225 15.71 22.41 8.04
C LYS A 225 15.68 21.21 7.14
N ARG A 226 14.56 20.50 7.11
CA ARG A 226 14.38 19.28 6.32
C ARG A 226 13.05 19.34 5.61
N PHE A 227 13.04 18.89 4.36
CA PHE A 227 11.95 19.08 3.42
C PHE A 227 11.55 17.73 2.86
N ILE A 228 10.26 17.47 2.83
CA ILE A 228 9.66 16.39 2.04
C ILE A 228 8.76 17.05 1.02
N VAL A 229 8.97 16.70 -0.25
CA VAL A 229 8.28 17.33 -1.38
C VAL A 229 7.19 16.41 -1.89
N LEU A 230 5.94 16.85 -1.76
CA LEU A 230 4.74 16.07 -2.01
C LEU A 230 3.88 16.68 -3.10
N GLU A 231 3.04 15.86 -3.72
CA GLU A 231 1.99 16.34 -4.62
C GLU A 231 0.98 17.24 -3.90
N TYR A 232 0.51 18.24 -4.63
CA TYR A 232 -0.46 19.21 -4.14
C TYR A 232 -1.87 18.83 -4.60
N THR A 233 -2.85 18.99 -3.70
CA THR A 233 -4.27 18.96 -4.05
C THR A 233 -5.01 20.18 -3.51
N PRO A 234 -5.86 20.83 -4.32
CA PRO A 234 -6.73 21.90 -3.83
C PRO A 234 -7.85 21.38 -2.93
N GLU A 235 -8.31 20.14 -3.13
CA GLU A 235 -9.43 19.50 -2.43
C GLU A 235 -9.17 19.31 -0.93
N GLY A 236 -7.89 19.24 -0.54
CA GLY A 236 -7.48 19.10 0.85
C GLY A 236 -7.59 17.68 1.37
N SER A 237 -7.84 17.56 2.67
CA SER A 237 -7.98 16.27 3.36
C SER A 237 -9.41 15.73 3.26
N LEU A 238 -9.62 14.45 3.58
CA LEU A 238 -10.95 13.85 3.70
C LEU A 238 -11.76 14.58 4.81
N LEU A 239 -11.10 15.08 5.84
CA LEU A 239 -11.72 15.94 6.85
C LEU A 239 -12.26 17.24 6.25
N ASP A 240 -11.53 17.86 5.32
CA ASP A 240 -12.01 19.03 4.58
C ASP A 240 -13.13 18.67 3.60
N PHE A 241 -13.02 17.49 2.98
CA PHE A 241 -14.03 16.97 2.06
C PHE A 241 -15.39 16.74 2.76
N PHE A 242 -15.39 16.34 4.03
CA PHE A 242 -16.62 16.22 4.83
C PHE A 242 -17.38 17.55 5.04
N LYS A 243 -16.76 18.69 4.74
CA LYS A 243 -17.43 20.01 4.75
C LYS A 243 -18.31 20.20 3.51
N LYS A 244 -18.17 19.37 2.47
CA LYS A 244 -19.02 19.38 1.28
C LYS A 244 -20.36 18.69 1.56
N THR A 245 -21.34 19.00 0.73
CA THR A 245 -22.62 18.27 0.67
C THR A 245 -22.34 16.83 0.20
N PRO A 246 -22.93 15.79 0.82
CA PRO A 246 -22.82 14.42 0.32
C PRO A 246 -23.66 14.22 -0.95
N PRO A 247 -23.42 13.14 -1.73
CA PRO A 247 -24.22 12.87 -2.91
C PRO A 247 -25.69 12.59 -2.57
N ASP A 248 -26.58 12.98 -3.48
CA ASP A 248 -28.03 12.79 -3.39
C ASP A 248 -28.55 11.63 -4.26
N ASN A 249 -27.65 10.95 -4.97
CA ASN A 249 -27.95 9.86 -5.89
C ASN A 249 -27.04 8.65 -5.64
N SER A 250 -27.52 7.46 -6.03
CA SER A 250 -26.83 6.19 -5.76
C SER A 250 -25.54 6.01 -6.57
N ASP A 251 -25.46 6.56 -7.78
CA ASP A 251 -24.31 6.37 -8.68
C ASP A 251 -23.06 7.08 -8.12
N ASP A 252 -23.22 8.33 -7.66
CA ASP A 252 -22.15 9.08 -7.02
C ASP A 252 -21.74 8.48 -5.66
N LEU A 253 -22.68 7.88 -4.92
CA LEU A 253 -22.36 7.14 -3.69
C LEU A 253 -21.52 5.91 -3.99
N GLU A 254 -21.88 5.15 -5.02
CA GLU A 254 -21.12 3.99 -5.49
C GLU A 254 -19.71 4.40 -5.90
N LEU A 255 -19.60 5.44 -6.73
CA LEU A 255 -18.32 6.01 -7.17
C LEU A 255 -17.42 6.38 -6.00
N LEU A 256 -17.95 7.09 -4.99
CA LEU A 256 -17.16 7.48 -3.83
C LEU A 256 -16.68 6.29 -3.01
N TRP A 257 -17.54 5.29 -2.78
CA TRP A 257 -17.16 4.09 -2.03
C TRP A 257 -16.10 3.27 -2.78
N ASP A 258 -16.24 3.11 -4.09
CA ASP A 258 -15.24 2.44 -4.92
C ASP A 258 -13.89 3.16 -4.86
N SER A 259 -13.88 4.49 -4.93
CA SER A 259 -12.67 5.30 -4.73
C SER A 259 -12.09 5.14 -3.32
N LEU A 260 -12.93 5.17 -2.27
CA LEU A 260 -12.48 5.08 -0.88
C LEU A 260 -11.92 3.69 -0.54
N LEU A 261 -12.44 2.63 -1.17
CA LEU A 261 -11.94 1.26 -1.06
C LEU A 261 -10.51 1.09 -1.61
N GLN A 262 -10.03 1.99 -2.48
CA GLN A 262 -8.64 1.95 -2.97
C GLN A 262 -7.61 2.20 -1.85
N LEU A 263 -8.00 2.84 -0.73
CA LEU A 263 -7.12 2.99 0.43
C LEU A 263 -6.62 1.64 0.99
N LEU A 264 -7.34 0.53 0.72
CA LEU A 264 -6.89 -0.81 1.07
C LEU A 264 -5.67 -1.26 0.24
N ASP A 265 -5.49 -0.77 -0.99
CA ASP A 265 -4.29 -1.02 -1.78
C ASP A 265 -3.09 -0.31 -1.17
N GLY A 266 -3.27 0.97 -0.81
CA GLY A 266 -2.24 1.74 -0.10
C GLY A 266 -1.82 1.07 1.21
N LEU A 267 -2.79 0.53 1.95
CA LEU A 267 -2.51 -0.21 3.18
C LEU A 267 -1.78 -1.53 2.93
N TYR A 268 -2.13 -2.26 1.86
CA TYR A 268 -1.45 -3.48 1.47
C TYR A 268 0.03 -3.23 1.16
N LEU A 269 0.34 -2.17 0.42
CA LEU A 269 1.71 -1.79 0.04
C LEU A 269 2.57 -1.44 1.26
N LEU A 270 2.01 -0.75 2.24
CA LEU A 270 2.72 -0.44 3.50
C LEU A 270 3.09 -1.72 4.27
N HIS A 271 2.23 -2.75 4.22
CA HIS A 271 2.43 -3.97 4.99
C HIS A 271 3.29 -5.03 4.30
N ASN A 272 3.31 -5.07 2.97
CA ASN A 272 3.95 -6.11 2.17
C ASN A 272 5.08 -5.53 1.31
N PRO A 273 6.25 -5.22 1.91
CA PRO A 273 7.41 -4.77 1.16
C PRO A 273 7.93 -5.87 0.24
N ASP A 274 8.50 -5.45 -0.89
CA ASP A 274 9.07 -6.30 -1.95
C ASP A 274 9.91 -7.47 -1.42
N LYS A 275 9.53 -8.70 -1.81
CA LYS A 275 10.18 -9.95 -1.38
C LYS A 275 11.61 -10.11 -1.91
N ASN A 276 12.00 -9.34 -2.93
CA ASN A 276 13.34 -9.35 -3.51
C ASN A 276 14.32 -8.41 -2.79
N ASP A 277 13.86 -7.61 -1.82
CA ASP A 277 14.72 -6.73 -1.03
C ASP A 277 15.03 -7.38 0.32
N SER A 278 16.30 -7.73 0.54
CA SER A 278 16.80 -8.26 1.82
C SER A 278 16.66 -7.28 2.99
N ARG A 279 16.23 -6.03 2.71
CA ARG A 279 15.82 -5.00 3.67
C ARG A 279 14.29 -4.95 3.90
N SER A 280 13.56 -6.01 3.56
CA SER A 280 12.10 -6.08 3.76
C SER A 280 11.73 -5.68 5.20
N LEU A 281 10.88 -4.67 5.27
CA LEU A 281 10.60 -3.89 6.45
C LEU A 281 9.11 -3.51 6.36
N SER A 282 8.29 -4.02 7.26
CA SER A 282 6.86 -3.71 7.29
C SER A 282 6.67 -2.30 7.82
N GLY A 283 5.99 -1.45 7.05
CA GLY A 283 5.60 -0.12 7.48
C GLY A 283 4.33 -0.17 8.31
N ILE A 284 4.32 0.62 9.38
CA ILE A 284 3.22 0.76 10.34
C ILE A 284 2.90 2.26 10.36
N HIS A 285 1.71 2.70 9.96
CA HIS A 285 1.41 4.14 9.82
C HIS A 285 1.13 4.86 11.16
N HIS A 286 0.59 4.16 12.15
CA HIS A 286 0.14 4.64 13.47
C HIS A 286 -0.94 5.75 13.50
N ASP A 287 -1.24 6.44 12.41
CA ASP A 287 -2.12 7.63 12.42
C ASP A 287 -3.09 7.72 11.21
N ILE A 288 -3.80 6.63 10.91
CA ILE A 288 -4.83 6.63 9.86
C ILE A 288 -6.09 7.32 10.40
N GLN A 289 -6.36 8.51 9.89
CA GLN A 289 -7.52 9.34 10.25
C GLN A 289 -7.90 10.25 9.06
N PRO A 290 -9.11 10.85 9.04
CA PRO A 290 -9.56 11.66 7.91
C PRO A 290 -8.66 12.86 7.58
N ALA A 291 -7.94 13.42 8.57
CA ALA A 291 -7.00 14.52 8.35
C ALA A 291 -5.75 14.10 7.55
N ASN A 292 -5.39 12.81 7.58
CA ASN A 292 -4.21 12.24 6.93
C ASN A 292 -4.55 11.44 5.66
N ILE A 293 -5.77 11.62 5.13
CA ILE A 293 -6.19 11.10 3.83
C ILE A 293 -6.41 12.31 2.93
N LEU A 294 -5.67 12.42 1.84
CA LEU A 294 -5.80 13.52 0.89
C LEU A 294 -6.75 13.14 -0.24
N VAL A 295 -7.54 14.11 -0.70
CA VAL A 295 -8.50 13.93 -1.79
C VAL A 295 -7.92 14.55 -3.05
N PHE A 296 -8.00 13.87 -4.19
CA PHE A 296 -7.53 14.39 -5.46
C PHE A 296 -8.67 14.39 -6.46
N ARG A 297 -8.79 15.47 -7.24
CA ARG A 297 -9.78 15.57 -8.30
C ARG A 297 -9.34 14.71 -9.48
N GLU A 298 -10.25 13.86 -9.96
CA GLU A 298 -10.05 13.03 -11.15
C GLU A 298 -10.78 13.62 -12.36
N GLU A 299 -10.42 13.16 -13.56
CA GLU A 299 -11.13 13.50 -14.79
C GLU A 299 -12.53 12.85 -14.79
N GLY A 300 -13.58 13.66 -14.93
CA GLY A 300 -14.95 13.18 -14.98
C GLY A 300 -16.00 14.28 -14.87
N THR A 301 -17.27 13.91 -15.00
CA THR A 301 -18.40 14.86 -15.04
C THR A 301 -19.07 15.09 -13.68
N SER A 302 -18.92 14.16 -12.73
CA SER A 302 -19.46 14.27 -11.38
C SER A 302 -18.52 15.07 -10.48
N THR A 303 -19.05 15.88 -9.56
CA THR A 303 -18.22 16.56 -8.53
C THR A 303 -17.55 15.58 -7.55
N TYR A 304 -17.90 14.30 -7.63
CA TYR A 304 -17.38 13.21 -6.81
C TYR A 304 -16.41 12.29 -7.54
N ASP A 305 -16.05 12.59 -8.80
CA ASP A 305 -14.87 12.01 -9.46
C ASP A 305 -13.60 12.45 -8.71
N VAL A 306 -13.27 11.69 -7.68
CA VAL A 306 -12.12 11.91 -6.80
C VAL A 306 -11.43 10.60 -6.44
N SER A 307 -10.14 10.68 -6.15
CA SER A 307 -9.36 9.60 -5.53
C SER A 307 -8.93 9.98 -4.12
N PHE A 308 -8.72 8.97 -3.27
CA PHE A 308 -8.30 9.14 -1.88
C PHE A 308 -6.93 8.51 -1.69
N LYS A 309 -6.00 9.25 -1.08
CA LYS A 309 -4.61 8.79 -0.87
C LYS A 309 -4.17 8.93 0.57
N LEU A 310 -3.47 7.92 1.08
CA LEU A 310 -2.83 8.00 2.39
C LEU A 310 -1.69 9.04 2.38
N ALA A 311 -1.56 9.80 3.47
CA ALA A 311 -0.55 10.83 3.67
C ALA A 311 -0.09 10.85 5.13
N ASP A 312 0.97 11.62 5.39
CA ASP A 312 1.56 11.84 6.72
C ASP A 312 2.10 10.57 7.41
N PHE A 313 3.35 10.23 7.11
CA PHE A 313 4.03 9.09 7.72
C PHE A 313 4.98 9.51 8.85
N GLY A 314 4.80 10.69 9.46
CA GLY A 314 5.68 11.22 10.51
C GLY A 314 5.77 10.32 11.75
N LEU A 315 4.67 9.63 12.07
CA LEU A 315 4.60 8.67 13.18
C LEU A 315 4.87 7.23 12.75
N ALA A 316 5.14 6.98 11.46
CA ALA A 316 5.23 5.63 10.95
C ALA A 316 6.41 4.85 11.54
N GLU A 317 6.20 3.59 11.91
CA GLU A 317 7.25 2.68 12.35
C GLU A 317 7.62 1.73 11.22
N ILE A 318 8.91 1.41 11.13
CA ILE A 318 9.45 0.55 10.10
C ILE A 318 10.07 -0.65 10.81
N VAL A 319 9.42 -1.81 10.71
CA VAL A 319 9.81 -3.01 11.48
C VAL A 319 10.48 -4.06 10.59
N ARG A 320 11.64 -4.58 11.03
CA ARG A 320 12.37 -5.65 10.32
C ARG A 320 11.61 -6.96 10.44
N THR A 321 11.34 -7.59 9.30
CA THR A 321 10.72 -8.91 9.23
C THR A 321 11.70 -10.04 9.57
N ASN A 322 13.02 -9.78 9.61
CA ASN A 322 14.04 -10.77 9.94
C ASN A 322 14.80 -10.45 11.25
N GLY A 323 14.74 -11.38 12.21
CA GLY A 323 15.37 -11.31 13.53
C GLY A 323 16.88 -11.54 13.52
N GLY A 324 17.65 -10.53 13.11
CA GLY A 324 19.08 -10.46 13.43
C GLY A 324 19.29 -10.07 14.90
N GLU A 325 20.28 -10.68 15.55
CA GLU A 325 20.63 -10.41 16.96
C GLU A 325 20.76 -8.90 17.23
N GLY A 326 20.04 -8.43 18.26
CA GLY A 326 20.08 -7.04 18.73
C GLY A 326 18.95 -6.13 18.26
N VAL A 327 18.01 -6.60 17.43
CA VAL A 327 16.86 -5.79 16.96
C VAL A 327 15.66 -5.97 17.90
N LYS A 328 15.13 -4.87 18.45
CA LYS A 328 13.79 -4.85 19.07
C LYS A 328 12.75 -5.06 17.97
N VAL A 329 12.33 -6.31 17.78
CA VAL A 329 11.08 -6.63 17.08
C VAL A 329 9.95 -6.28 18.07
N PRO A 330 8.98 -5.41 17.73
CA PRO A 330 7.78 -5.27 18.54
C PRO A 330 7.17 -6.66 18.75
N VAL A 331 6.78 -6.95 19.99
CA VAL A 331 6.33 -8.27 20.44
C VAL A 331 5.07 -8.76 19.69
N ASP A 332 4.45 -7.92 18.85
CA ASP A 332 3.22 -8.24 18.12
C ASP A 332 3.12 -7.53 16.75
N ASN A 333 3.83 -8.04 15.74
CA ASN A 333 3.73 -7.55 14.35
C ASN A 333 2.36 -7.82 13.70
N GLU A 334 1.64 -8.85 14.14
CA GLU A 334 0.34 -9.22 13.60
C GLU A 334 -0.79 -8.37 14.18
N GLY A 335 -0.82 -8.16 15.50
CA GLY A 335 -1.76 -7.25 16.17
C GLY A 335 -1.62 -5.80 15.70
N ASN A 336 -0.40 -5.36 15.40
CA ASN A 336 -0.18 -4.03 14.82
C ASN A 336 -0.70 -3.93 13.37
N ARG A 337 -0.46 -4.91 12.50
CA ARG A 337 -1.04 -4.96 11.13
C ARG A 337 -2.56 -5.03 11.13
N MET A 338 -3.13 -5.67 12.14
CA MET A 338 -4.57 -5.76 12.36
C MET A 338 -5.18 -4.44 12.88
N TYR A 339 -4.40 -3.54 13.51
CA TYR A 339 -4.88 -2.24 13.98
C TYR A 339 -5.24 -1.26 12.84
N TYR A 340 -4.65 -1.42 11.66
CA TYR A 340 -4.91 -0.50 10.54
C TYR A 340 -6.25 -0.72 9.87
N LEU A 341 -6.68 -1.97 9.69
CA LEU A 341 -8.00 -2.25 9.16
C LEU A 341 -9.08 -1.71 10.10
N TRP A 342 -8.83 -1.74 11.41
CA TRP A 342 -9.70 -1.09 12.40
C TRP A 342 -9.74 0.43 12.21
N SER A 343 -8.58 1.07 12.10
CA SER A 343 -8.48 2.53 11.94
C SER A 343 -9.15 3.00 10.64
N LEU A 344 -8.94 2.28 9.55
CA LEU A 344 -9.65 2.52 8.28
C LEU A 344 -11.15 2.23 8.41
N GLY A 345 -11.55 1.22 9.20
CA GLY A 345 -12.95 0.94 9.53
C GLY A 345 -13.62 2.08 10.28
N ALA A 346 -12.90 2.76 11.18
CA ALA A 346 -13.37 3.98 11.83
C ALA A 346 -13.55 5.14 10.82
N VAL A 347 -12.61 5.32 9.90
CA VAL A 347 -12.75 6.28 8.78
C VAL A 347 -13.98 5.97 7.94
N TYR A 348 -14.18 4.71 7.56
CA TYR A 348 -15.33 4.29 6.76
C TYR A 348 -16.65 4.44 7.52
N SER A 349 -16.66 4.19 8.83
CA SER A 349 -17.82 4.41 9.70
C SER A 349 -18.20 5.89 9.76
N ASP A 350 -17.21 6.77 9.83
CA ASP A 350 -17.42 8.22 9.84
C ASP A 350 -17.87 8.73 8.46
N PHE A 351 -17.27 8.20 7.38
CA PHE A 351 -17.68 8.46 6.01
C PHE A 351 -19.13 8.03 5.75
N LEU A 352 -19.55 6.86 6.24
CA LEU A 352 -20.93 6.38 6.13
C LEU A 352 -21.92 7.34 6.82
N ALA A 353 -21.56 7.89 7.99
CA ALA A 353 -22.41 8.87 8.66
C ALA A 353 -22.54 10.18 7.86
N TRP A 354 -21.43 10.64 7.28
CA TRP A 354 -21.40 11.81 6.41
C TRP A 354 -22.16 11.58 5.09
N SER A 355 -21.99 10.44 4.42
CA SER A 355 -22.58 10.17 3.11
C SER A 355 -24.11 10.13 3.15
N ILE A 356 -24.70 9.83 4.30
CA ILE A 356 -26.16 9.77 4.46
C ILE A 356 -26.75 11.10 4.98
N GLY A 357 -26.02 11.89 5.78
CA GLY A 357 -26.61 13.07 6.41
C GLY A 357 -25.66 14.23 6.68
N GLY A 358 -24.55 14.27 5.98
CA GLY A 358 -23.54 15.33 6.03
C GLY A 358 -22.88 15.51 7.40
N SER A 359 -22.25 16.66 7.56
CA SER A 359 -21.49 17.03 8.77
C SER A 359 -22.33 17.07 10.04
N GLU A 360 -23.61 17.44 9.97
CA GLU A 360 -24.52 17.42 11.12
C GLU A 360 -24.68 16.00 11.69
N ARG A 361 -24.81 15.01 10.81
CA ARG A 361 -24.96 13.61 11.22
C ARG A 361 -23.66 13.05 11.77
N GLN A 362 -22.52 13.41 11.18
CA GLN A 362 -21.19 13.04 11.68
C GLN A 362 -20.93 13.61 13.09
N GLU A 363 -21.26 14.88 13.34
CA GLU A 363 -21.07 15.47 14.68
C GLU A 363 -22.01 14.84 15.72
N ARG A 364 -23.27 14.57 15.37
CA ARG A 364 -24.16 13.78 16.26
C ARG A 364 -23.58 12.40 16.56
N TYR A 365 -23.00 11.74 15.55
CA TYR A 365 -22.37 10.44 15.74
C TYR A 365 -21.22 10.53 16.74
N ARG A 366 -20.36 11.53 16.61
CA ARG A 366 -19.27 11.82 17.54
C ARG A 366 -19.78 12.08 18.96
N ILE A 367 -20.83 12.89 19.13
CA ILE A 367 -21.44 13.17 20.43
C ILE A 367 -22.03 11.89 21.06
N GLU A 368 -22.75 11.07 20.31
CA GLU A 368 -23.30 9.80 20.83
C GLU A 368 -22.18 8.84 21.28
N ARG A 369 -21.06 8.78 20.55
CA ARG A 369 -19.87 8.01 20.98
C ARG A 369 -19.23 8.60 22.23
N LYS A 370 -19.10 9.92 22.32
CA LYS A 370 -18.59 10.64 23.49
C LYS A 370 -19.41 10.33 24.74
N ASP A 371 -20.73 10.41 24.65
CA ASP A 371 -21.63 10.09 25.76
C ASP A 371 -21.56 8.61 26.17
N ALA A 372 -21.27 7.71 25.22
CA ALA A 372 -21.05 6.30 25.52
C ALA A 372 -19.70 6.08 26.23
N ILE A 373 -18.62 6.74 25.80
CA ILE A 373 -17.30 6.67 26.43
C ILE A 373 -17.30 7.29 27.83
N ALA A 374 -18.03 8.39 28.04
CA ALA A 374 -18.15 9.03 29.35
C ALA A 374 -18.74 8.10 30.43
N LYS A 375 -19.46 7.04 30.03
CA LYS A 375 -20.00 6.01 30.93
C LYS A 375 -18.96 4.93 31.29
N LEU A 376 -17.79 4.93 30.65
CA LEU A 376 -16.69 3.99 30.85
C LEU A 376 -15.54 4.70 31.56
N SER A 377 -15.57 4.73 32.90
CA SER A 377 -14.62 5.50 33.72
C SER A 377 -13.15 5.21 33.41
N TYR A 378 -12.79 3.95 33.16
CA TYR A 378 -11.41 3.54 32.85
C TYR A 378 -10.86 4.08 31.52
N ILE A 379 -11.73 4.52 30.59
CA ILE A 379 -11.33 5.13 29.31
C ILE A 379 -11.36 6.65 29.44
N ALA A 380 -12.42 7.19 30.04
CA ALA A 380 -12.59 8.62 30.22
C ALA A 380 -11.49 9.22 31.11
N GLU A 381 -11.07 8.51 32.16
CA GLU A 381 -9.96 8.93 33.04
C GLU A 381 -8.60 8.92 32.34
N ALA A 382 -8.45 8.14 31.26
CA ALA A 382 -7.24 8.11 30.42
C ALA A 382 -7.21 9.23 29.36
N GLY A 383 -8.21 10.12 29.35
CA GLY A 383 -8.27 11.29 28.46
C GLY A 383 -8.77 10.99 27.04
N PHE A 384 -9.24 9.77 26.77
CA PHE A 384 -9.84 9.41 25.49
C PHE A 384 -11.31 9.84 25.42
N ASP A 385 -11.72 10.39 24.28
CA ASP A 385 -13.08 10.85 24.03
C ASP A 385 -13.56 10.38 22.64
N ALA A 386 -14.87 10.17 22.50
CA ALA A 386 -15.55 9.83 21.25
C ALA A 386 -14.99 8.64 20.45
N CYS A 387 -14.27 7.72 21.10
CA CYS A 387 -13.70 6.52 20.47
C CYS A 387 -14.79 5.61 19.88
N PHE A 388 -14.39 4.74 18.96
CA PHE A 388 -15.29 3.73 18.37
C PHE A 388 -15.28 2.40 19.13
N HIS A 389 -14.43 2.25 20.16
CA HIS A 389 -14.31 1.05 20.99
C HIS A 389 -14.26 1.36 22.48
N ASP A 390 -14.52 0.34 23.29
CA ASP A 390 -14.34 0.34 24.74
C ASP A 390 -12.93 -0.10 25.19
N GLY A 391 -11.97 -0.17 24.25
CA GLY A 391 -10.61 -0.66 24.49
C GLY A 391 -10.46 -2.18 24.32
N ARG A 392 -11.55 -2.90 24.08
CA ARG A 392 -11.53 -4.34 23.76
C ARG A 392 -12.35 -4.66 22.51
N GLN A 393 -13.54 -4.06 22.40
CA GLN A 393 -14.52 -4.33 21.35
C GLN A 393 -15.17 -3.02 20.88
N ILE A 394 -15.88 -3.10 19.75
CA ILE A 394 -16.61 -1.96 19.20
C ILE A 394 -17.71 -1.49 20.17
N LEU A 395 -17.89 -0.16 20.29
CA LEU A 395 -18.96 0.40 21.11
C LEU A 395 -20.33 0.00 20.56
N PRO A 396 -21.30 -0.41 21.40
CA PRO A 396 -22.67 -0.63 20.97
C PRO A 396 -23.30 0.58 20.27
N ALA A 397 -22.93 1.79 20.70
CA ALA A 397 -23.38 3.05 20.09
C ALA A 397 -23.08 3.12 18.59
N VAL A 398 -21.96 2.57 18.11
CA VAL A 398 -21.60 2.51 16.69
C VAL A 398 -22.63 1.70 15.90
N LYS A 399 -22.92 0.47 16.35
CA LYS A 399 -23.91 -0.42 15.72
C LYS A 399 -25.31 0.20 15.71
N THR A 400 -25.72 0.77 16.84
CA THR A 400 -27.02 1.44 16.97
C THR A 400 -27.13 2.65 16.04
N PHE A 401 -26.05 3.44 15.93
CA PHE A 401 -26.02 4.61 15.07
C PHE A 401 -26.12 4.22 13.59
N HIS A 402 -25.32 3.26 13.13
CA HIS A 402 -25.41 2.70 11.77
C HIS A 402 -26.85 2.27 11.43
N ALA A 403 -27.49 1.47 12.28
CA ALA A 403 -28.86 1.00 12.06
C ALA A 403 -29.90 2.13 12.03
N LYS A 404 -29.64 3.24 12.73
CA LYS A 404 -30.50 4.44 12.74
C LYS A 404 -30.36 5.21 11.42
N ILE A 405 -29.14 5.53 11.01
CA ILE A 405 -28.89 6.38 9.84
C ILE A 405 -29.28 5.72 8.53
N LEU A 406 -29.14 4.39 8.42
CA LEU A 406 -29.52 3.63 7.21
C LEU A 406 -31.01 3.74 6.86
N LYS A 407 -31.85 4.19 7.80
CA LYS A 407 -33.27 4.46 7.54
C LYS A 407 -33.52 5.71 6.71
N ASP A 408 -32.56 6.63 6.70
CA ASP A 408 -32.66 7.92 6.00
C ASP A 408 -31.76 7.96 4.75
N ARG A 409 -31.35 6.80 4.24
CA ARG A 409 -30.58 6.71 2.99
C ARG A 409 -31.42 7.12 1.79
N VAL A 410 -30.76 7.60 0.73
CA VAL A 410 -31.42 7.97 -0.52
C VAL A 410 -32.03 6.74 -1.20
N ASP A 411 -33.07 6.96 -2.00
CA ASP A 411 -33.72 5.88 -2.73
C ASP A 411 -32.74 5.21 -3.71
N GLY A 412 -32.75 3.89 -3.76
CA GLY A 412 -31.81 3.12 -4.59
C GLY A 412 -30.46 2.84 -3.94
N ASP A 413 -30.12 3.48 -2.80
CA ASP A 413 -28.87 3.21 -2.09
C ASP A 413 -28.85 1.79 -1.49
N PHE A 414 -28.20 0.90 -2.22
CA PHE A 414 -27.90 -0.47 -1.81
C PHE A 414 -26.49 -0.59 -1.21
N ILE A 415 -25.61 0.38 -1.44
CA ILE A 415 -24.20 0.31 -1.05
C ILE A 415 -23.99 0.67 0.42
N SER A 416 -24.69 1.67 0.96
CA SER A 416 -24.54 2.06 2.38
C SER A 416 -24.88 0.93 3.36
N PRO A 417 -25.97 0.14 3.17
CA PRO A 417 -26.22 -1.04 4.00
C PRO A 417 -25.10 -2.09 3.89
N CYS A 418 -24.63 -2.35 2.67
CA CYS A 418 -23.52 -3.28 2.41
C CYS A 418 -22.23 -2.85 3.12
N MET A 419 -21.86 -1.58 2.98
CA MET A 419 -20.66 -1.03 3.62
C MET A 419 -20.80 -0.98 5.14
N SER A 420 -21.99 -0.69 5.67
CA SER A 420 -22.24 -0.80 7.12
C SER A 420 -21.99 -2.21 7.64
N GLU A 421 -22.48 -3.25 6.95
CA GLU A 421 -22.24 -4.65 7.32
C GLU A 421 -20.74 -4.97 7.22
N PHE A 422 -20.10 -4.57 6.11
CA PHE A 422 -18.68 -4.79 5.89
C PHE A 422 -17.81 -4.21 7.01
N ILE A 423 -18.07 -2.95 7.39
CA ILE A 423 -17.36 -2.26 8.48
C ILE A 423 -17.52 -3.02 9.79
N LEU A 424 -18.74 -3.42 10.14
CA LEU A 424 -19.05 -4.02 11.44
C LEU A 424 -18.60 -5.48 11.56
N GLU A 425 -18.57 -6.23 10.47
CA GLU A 425 -18.31 -7.67 10.47
C GLU A 425 -16.88 -8.06 10.07
N PHE A 426 -16.17 -7.19 9.34
CA PHE A 426 -14.84 -7.51 8.80
C PHE A 426 -13.75 -6.52 9.21
N MET A 427 -14.07 -5.23 9.38
CA MET A 427 -13.07 -4.21 9.72
C MET A 427 -12.96 -3.98 11.23
N MET A 428 -14.09 -3.70 11.89
CA MET A 428 -14.16 -3.32 13.31
C MET A 428 -14.46 -4.52 14.21
N VAL A 429 -13.74 -5.62 14.00
CA VAL A 429 -13.82 -6.86 14.78
C VAL A 429 -12.58 -7.05 15.66
N GLU A 430 -12.56 -8.09 16.50
CA GLU A 430 -11.38 -8.46 17.29
C GLU A 430 -10.17 -8.71 16.39
N ALA A 431 -8.96 -8.38 16.86
CA ALA A 431 -7.74 -8.43 16.04
C ALA A 431 -7.60 -9.76 15.29
N THR A 432 -7.71 -10.88 16.00
CA THR A 432 -7.59 -12.26 15.46
C THR A 432 -8.58 -12.59 14.32
N ARG A 433 -9.65 -11.81 14.17
CA ARG A 433 -10.70 -11.98 13.17
C ARG A 433 -10.56 -11.05 11.97
N ARG A 434 -9.70 -10.03 12.06
CA ARG A 434 -9.55 -9.01 11.00
C ARG A 434 -8.85 -9.62 9.79
N LEU A 435 -9.36 -9.26 8.62
CA LEU A 435 -8.79 -9.64 7.33
C LEU A 435 -7.51 -8.85 7.05
N MET A 436 -6.65 -9.36 6.16
CA MET A 436 -5.62 -8.54 5.54
C MET A 436 -6.25 -7.54 4.56
N ALA A 437 -5.55 -6.45 4.23
CA ALA A 437 -6.11 -5.36 3.42
C ALA A 437 -6.68 -5.83 2.07
N MET A 438 -5.97 -6.69 1.34
CA MET A 438 -6.46 -7.21 0.04
C MET A 438 -7.63 -8.20 0.21
N GLN A 439 -7.63 -9.00 1.27
CA GLN A 439 -8.75 -9.87 1.60
C GLN A 439 -10.01 -9.05 1.93
N ALA A 440 -9.84 -7.97 2.70
CA ALA A 440 -10.91 -7.05 3.03
C ALA A 440 -11.46 -6.36 1.77
N LYS A 441 -10.58 -5.95 0.84
CA LYS A 441 -10.99 -5.35 -0.45
C LYS A 441 -11.79 -6.33 -1.31
N GLY A 442 -11.31 -7.57 -1.43
CA GLY A 442 -12.01 -8.63 -2.16
C GLY A 442 -13.40 -8.90 -1.56
N GLN A 443 -13.49 -8.97 -0.22
CA GLN A 443 -14.75 -9.16 0.48
C GLN A 443 -15.73 -8.00 0.25
N ALA A 444 -15.27 -6.75 0.35
CA ALA A 444 -16.11 -5.57 0.10
C ALA A 444 -16.70 -5.59 -1.32
N LYS A 445 -15.85 -5.83 -2.33
CA LYS A 445 -16.29 -5.94 -3.73
C LYS A 445 -17.32 -7.04 -3.92
N HIS A 446 -17.07 -8.23 -3.36
CA HIS A 446 -18.03 -9.33 -3.43
C HIS A 446 -19.39 -8.97 -2.82
N MET A 447 -19.39 -8.32 -1.66
CA MET A 447 -20.64 -7.88 -1.01
C MET A 447 -21.38 -6.83 -1.85
N ILE A 448 -20.66 -5.89 -2.48
CA ILE A 448 -21.22 -4.89 -3.39
C ILE A 448 -21.83 -5.56 -4.62
N ASP A 449 -21.10 -6.45 -5.30
CA ASP A 449 -21.57 -7.15 -6.51
C ASP A 449 -22.80 -8.03 -6.24
N LYS A 450 -22.82 -8.69 -5.07
CA LYS A 450 -23.99 -9.45 -4.61
C LYS A 450 -25.19 -8.54 -4.33
N ALA A 451 -24.98 -7.37 -3.75
CA ALA A 451 -26.04 -6.40 -3.50
C ALA A 451 -26.60 -5.81 -4.81
N LYS A 452 -25.73 -5.56 -5.81
CA LYS A 452 -26.12 -5.08 -7.15
C LYS A 452 -26.96 -6.09 -7.94
N SER A 453 -26.63 -7.38 -7.82
CA SER A 453 -27.27 -8.46 -8.58
C SER A 453 -28.53 -9.06 -7.92
N GLY A 454 -28.85 -8.67 -6.67
CA GLY A 454 -30.00 -9.18 -5.94
C GLY A 454 -31.30 -8.37 -6.16
N PRO A 455 -32.49 -8.99 -6.07
CA PRO A 455 -33.76 -8.25 -6.02
C PRO A 455 -33.86 -7.41 -4.71
N PRO A 456 -34.70 -6.35 -4.67
CA PRO A 456 -34.72 -5.39 -3.57
C PRO A 456 -34.98 -6.07 -2.21
N LEU A 457 -34.16 -5.71 -1.23
CA LEU A 457 -34.15 -6.21 0.16
C LEU A 457 -35.54 -6.57 0.71
N GLN A 458 -35.90 -7.85 0.64
CA GLN A 458 -36.92 -8.42 1.52
C GLN A 458 -36.28 -8.65 2.89
N ARG A 459 -36.97 -8.16 3.93
CA ARG A 459 -36.61 -8.29 5.35
C ARG A 459 -35.98 -9.64 5.68
N SER A 460 -34.90 -9.57 6.45
CA SER A 460 -34.19 -10.67 7.13
C SER A 460 -34.82 -12.05 6.94
N ARG A 461 -34.30 -12.80 5.98
CA ARG A 461 -34.19 -14.23 6.19
C ARG A 461 -32.78 -14.45 6.70
N THR A 462 -32.69 -15.02 7.90
CA THR A 462 -31.52 -15.76 8.38
C THR A 462 -30.87 -16.47 7.19
N PRO A 463 -29.54 -16.38 7.02
CA PRO A 463 -28.87 -17.02 5.89
C PRO A 463 -29.31 -18.49 5.82
N GLU A 464 -29.65 -18.93 4.61
CA GLU A 464 -29.90 -20.34 4.34
C GLU A 464 -28.74 -21.14 4.91
N ILE A 465 -29.11 -22.06 5.80
CA ILE A 465 -28.21 -22.97 6.49
C ILE A 465 -27.44 -23.72 5.40
N ILE A 466 -26.14 -23.45 5.29
CA ILE A 466 -25.19 -24.34 4.62
C ILE A 466 -25.51 -25.75 5.14
N PRO A 467 -25.82 -26.74 4.28
CA PRO A 467 -26.13 -28.07 4.78
C PRO A 467 -24.97 -28.51 5.68
N PRO A 468 -25.25 -29.03 6.89
CA PRO A 468 -24.21 -29.24 7.89
C PRO A 468 -23.32 -30.39 7.41
N VAL A 469 -22.18 -30.05 6.83
CA VAL A 469 -21.05 -30.98 6.74
C VAL A 469 -20.58 -31.16 8.18
N SER A 470 -21.07 -32.23 8.80
CA SER A 470 -20.94 -32.51 10.23
C SER A 470 -19.57 -33.09 10.63
N ASN A 471 -18.71 -33.40 9.67
CA ASN A 471 -17.38 -33.94 9.89
C ASN A 471 -16.38 -33.35 8.89
N ARG A 472 -15.21 -32.93 9.36
CA ARG A 472 -14.23 -32.23 8.51
C ARG A 472 -12.81 -32.74 8.68
N ILE A 473 -12.22 -33.09 7.55
CA ILE A 473 -10.90 -33.70 7.47
C ILE A 473 -9.99 -32.79 6.66
N LEU A 474 -8.81 -32.49 7.20
CA LEU A 474 -7.74 -31.76 6.53
C LEU A 474 -6.64 -32.75 6.19
N VAL A 475 -6.30 -32.88 4.91
CA VAL A 475 -5.21 -33.73 4.42
C VAL A 475 -4.08 -32.84 3.93
N ILE A 476 -2.91 -32.95 4.55
CA ILE A 476 -1.74 -32.14 4.23
C ILE A 476 -0.71 -33.02 3.53
N ASP A 477 -0.39 -32.69 2.28
CA ASP A 477 0.82 -33.20 1.64
C ASP A 477 2.04 -32.55 2.31
N ASP A 478 2.81 -33.36 3.04
CA ASP A 478 3.98 -32.97 3.79
C ASP A 478 5.29 -33.47 3.18
N TYR A 479 5.31 -33.80 1.88
CA TYR A 479 6.53 -34.20 1.18
C TYR A 479 7.38 -33.00 0.73
N GLU A 480 8.62 -33.28 0.32
CA GLU A 480 9.64 -32.25 0.05
C GLU A 480 9.21 -31.17 -0.96
N SER A 481 8.38 -31.50 -1.95
CA SER A 481 7.89 -30.55 -2.95
C SER A 481 7.00 -29.45 -2.32
N MET A 482 6.35 -29.74 -1.19
CA MET A 482 5.53 -28.81 -0.43
C MET A 482 6.34 -27.92 0.54
N ARG A 483 7.67 -28.10 0.64
CA ARG A 483 8.51 -27.36 1.61
C ARG A 483 8.40 -25.84 1.48
N GLU A 484 8.39 -25.33 0.25
CA GLU A 484 8.31 -23.89 -0.02
C GLU A 484 6.89 -23.33 0.23
N HIS A 485 5.88 -24.20 0.22
CA HIS A 485 4.48 -23.85 0.40
C HIS A 485 4.00 -24.00 1.85
N ARG A 486 4.79 -24.60 2.75
CA ARG A 486 4.40 -24.92 4.14
C ARG A 486 3.73 -23.76 4.89
N ARG A 487 4.24 -22.54 4.70
CA ARG A 487 3.64 -21.34 5.31
C ARG A 487 2.24 -21.07 4.76
N ASN A 488 2.09 -21.02 3.44
CA ASN A 488 0.80 -20.79 2.80
C ASN A 488 -0.19 -21.93 3.14
N VAL A 489 0.29 -23.17 3.22
CA VAL A 489 -0.52 -24.33 3.64
C VAL A 489 -1.05 -24.14 5.06
N ALA A 490 -0.20 -23.76 6.02
CA ALA A 490 -0.60 -23.52 7.40
C ALA A 490 -1.60 -22.35 7.51
N GLU A 491 -1.36 -21.25 6.79
CA GLU A 491 -2.23 -20.07 6.76
C GLU A 491 -3.60 -20.38 6.13
N THR A 492 -3.62 -21.05 4.97
CA THR A 492 -4.86 -21.46 4.30
C THR A 492 -5.63 -22.49 5.12
N ALA A 493 -4.94 -23.47 5.74
CA ALA A 493 -5.56 -24.45 6.62
C ALA A 493 -6.18 -23.81 7.86
N ARG A 494 -5.53 -22.79 8.44
CA ARG A 494 -6.08 -22.00 9.54
C ARG A 494 -7.35 -21.26 9.14
N VAL A 495 -7.37 -20.64 7.97
CA VAL A 495 -8.53 -19.89 7.45
C VAL A 495 -9.72 -20.82 7.18
N ILE A 496 -9.47 -21.96 6.53
CA ILE A 496 -10.49 -22.98 6.29
C ILE A 496 -10.99 -23.55 7.61
N SER A 497 -10.10 -23.82 8.57
CA SER A 497 -10.46 -24.28 9.92
C SER A 497 -11.31 -23.26 10.71
N TYR A 498 -11.10 -21.96 10.46
CA TYR A 498 -11.76 -20.87 11.18
C TYR A 498 -13.17 -20.59 10.66
N SER A 499 -13.35 -20.57 9.34
CA SER A 499 -14.61 -20.21 8.62
C SER A 499 -15.77 -21.21 8.82
N VAL A 500 -15.51 -22.20 9.65
CA VAL A 500 -16.07 -23.55 9.62
C VAL A 500 -16.44 -23.96 11.06
N LYS A 501 -15.88 -23.30 12.08
CA LYS A 501 -16.16 -23.49 13.51
C LYS A 501 -17.63 -23.32 13.94
N VAL A 502 -18.49 -22.75 13.10
CA VAL A 502 -19.90 -22.49 13.45
C VAL A 502 -20.73 -23.79 13.46
N SER A 503 -20.24 -24.89 12.85
CA SER A 503 -21.04 -26.10 12.57
C SER A 503 -20.58 -27.39 13.27
N ASP A 504 -19.32 -27.48 13.72
CA ASP A 504 -18.70 -28.75 14.13
C ASP A 504 -18.27 -28.72 15.61
N LYS A 505 -18.82 -29.64 16.42
CA LYS A 505 -18.54 -29.75 17.86
C LYS A 505 -17.51 -30.84 18.19
N ASP A 506 -17.13 -31.67 17.21
CA ASP A 506 -16.32 -32.88 17.42
C ASP A 506 -14.81 -32.66 17.15
N GLY A 507 -14.43 -31.47 16.66
CA GLY A 507 -13.06 -31.10 16.28
C GLY A 507 -12.74 -31.40 14.82
N MET A 508 -11.54 -31.04 14.37
CA MET A 508 -11.05 -31.31 13.01
C MET A 508 -10.00 -32.41 13.03
N ASP A 509 -10.09 -33.37 12.11
CA ASP A 509 -9.08 -34.41 11.96
C ASP A 509 -8.03 -33.95 10.93
N LEU A 510 -6.78 -33.84 11.37
CA LEU A 510 -5.64 -33.43 10.55
C LEU A 510 -4.80 -34.65 10.18
N TYR A 511 -4.70 -34.94 8.89
CA TYR A 511 -3.88 -36.00 8.31
C TYR A 511 -2.65 -35.39 7.66
N PHE A 512 -1.51 -36.05 7.84
CA PHE A 512 -0.31 -35.81 7.05
C PHE A 512 -0.13 -36.99 6.11
N ALA A 513 0.11 -36.73 4.82
CA ALA A 513 0.21 -37.79 3.82
C ALA A 513 1.29 -38.84 4.14
N SER A 514 2.38 -38.42 4.78
CA SER A 514 3.44 -39.33 5.24
C SER A 514 3.05 -40.26 6.40
N ASP A 515 1.97 -39.96 7.11
CA ASP A 515 1.53 -40.67 8.33
C ASP A 515 -0.01 -40.78 8.39
N SER A 516 -0.62 -41.15 7.26
CA SER A 516 -2.06 -41.14 7.04
C SER A 516 -2.85 -42.09 7.97
N CYS A 517 -2.21 -43.11 8.53
CA CYS A 517 -2.82 -44.01 9.50
C CYS A 517 -2.97 -43.40 10.92
N ASN A 518 -2.30 -42.28 11.21
CA ASN A 518 -2.28 -41.65 12.54
C ASN A 518 -2.80 -40.21 12.51
N PRO A 519 -4.12 -39.99 12.28
CA PRO A 519 -4.69 -38.65 12.24
C PRO A 519 -4.62 -37.94 13.58
N GLN A 520 -4.41 -36.63 13.52
CA GLN A 520 -4.29 -35.77 14.69
C GLN A 520 -5.57 -34.96 14.90
N LYS A 521 -6.21 -35.13 16.06
CA LYS A 521 -7.36 -34.29 16.44
C LYS A 521 -6.94 -32.87 16.80
N CYS A 522 -7.62 -31.89 16.22
CA CYS A 522 -7.41 -30.47 16.49
C CYS A 522 -8.73 -29.82 16.94
N GLN A 523 -8.70 -29.12 18.08
CA GLN A 523 -9.89 -28.48 18.64
C GLN A 523 -10.12 -27.07 18.08
N ASN A 524 -9.10 -26.47 17.48
CA ASN A 524 -9.17 -25.12 16.92
C ASN A 524 -8.17 -24.92 15.78
N SER A 525 -8.39 -23.85 15.02
CA SER A 525 -7.56 -23.46 13.87
C SER A 525 -6.10 -23.18 14.22
N SER A 526 -5.80 -22.73 15.45
CA SER A 526 -4.43 -22.47 15.90
C SER A 526 -3.67 -23.76 16.17
N GLU A 527 -4.34 -24.81 16.67
CA GLU A 527 -3.74 -26.14 16.79
C GLU A 527 -3.43 -26.76 15.43
N VAL A 528 -4.31 -26.57 14.44
CA VAL A 528 -4.07 -27.00 13.05
C VAL A 528 -2.81 -26.33 12.50
N GLU A 529 -2.74 -25.00 12.58
CA GLU A 529 -1.60 -24.22 12.11
C GLU A 529 -0.30 -24.63 12.80
N ALA A 530 -0.29 -24.73 14.14
CA ALA A 530 0.88 -25.09 14.91
C ALA A 530 1.41 -26.49 14.54
N LYS A 531 0.51 -27.46 14.33
CA LYS A 531 0.87 -28.83 13.94
C LYS A 531 1.47 -28.87 12.54
N ILE A 532 0.89 -28.17 11.57
CA ILE A 532 1.43 -28.05 10.21
C ILE A 532 2.81 -27.39 10.23
N TRP A 533 2.98 -26.33 11.03
CA TRP A 533 4.24 -25.62 11.15
C TRP A 533 5.36 -26.49 11.74
N SER A 534 5.01 -27.28 12.76
CA SER A 534 5.94 -28.17 13.47
C SER A 534 6.30 -29.43 12.71
N LYS A 535 5.54 -29.79 11.66
CA LYS A 535 5.79 -30.98 10.86
C LYS A 535 6.95 -30.72 9.89
N GLU A 536 8.01 -31.53 10.02
CA GLU A 536 9.09 -31.55 9.04
C GLU A 536 8.64 -32.25 7.76
N THR A 537 9.12 -31.76 6.62
CA THR A 537 8.81 -32.36 5.32
C THR A 537 9.54 -33.68 5.15
N VAL A 538 8.85 -34.66 4.58
CA VAL A 538 9.38 -36.00 4.34
C VAL A 538 10.04 -36.07 2.95
N SER A 539 11.24 -36.67 2.88
CA SER A 539 11.94 -36.90 1.62
C SER A 539 11.21 -37.94 0.76
N GLY A 540 11.11 -37.70 -0.55
CA GLY A 540 10.43 -38.60 -1.48
C GLY A 540 9.26 -37.90 -2.19
N ARG A 541 8.28 -38.67 -2.66
CA ARG A 541 7.06 -38.15 -3.28
C ARG A 541 5.83 -38.66 -2.53
N CYS A 542 4.76 -37.87 -2.56
CA CYS A 542 3.51 -38.19 -1.89
C CYS A 542 2.77 -39.33 -2.60
N ASP A 543 2.39 -40.36 -1.84
CA ASP A 543 1.41 -41.38 -2.24
C ASP A 543 0.01 -40.92 -1.80
N MET A 544 -0.56 -39.99 -2.58
CA MET A 544 -1.86 -39.39 -2.26
C MET A 544 -3.00 -40.43 -2.30
N LYS A 545 -2.88 -41.46 -3.15
CA LYS A 545 -3.84 -42.56 -3.25
C LYS A 545 -4.00 -43.24 -1.90
N LYS A 546 -2.89 -43.75 -1.37
CA LYS A 546 -2.87 -44.43 -0.08
C LYS A 546 -3.39 -43.55 1.05
N CYS A 547 -2.98 -42.28 1.06
CA CYS A 547 -3.46 -41.34 2.07
C CYS A 547 -4.99 -41.19 2.03
N LEU A 548 -5.57 -41.04 0.84
CA LEU A 548 -7.02 -40.92 0.68
C LEU A 548 -7.76 -42.24 0.93
N GLU A 549 -7.17 -43.40 0.64
CA GLU A 549 -7.69 -44.72 1.04
C GLU A 549 -7.80 -44.82 2.57
N ASP A 550 -6.74 -44.45 3.31
CA ASP A 550 -6.73 -44.45 4.78
C ASP A 550 -7.77 -43.47 5.36
N VAL A 551 -7.89 -42.28 4.78
CA VAL A 551 -8.93 -41.30 5.15
C VAL A 551 -10.32 -41.89 4.93
N MET A 552 -10.57 -42.50 3.77
CA MET A 552 -11.88 -43.07 3.43
C MET A 552 -12.23 -44.28 4.29
N ASP A 553 -11.26 -45.09 4.71
CA ASP A 553 -11.49 -46.18 5.66
C ASP A 553 -11.94 -45.65 7.04
N GLN A 554 -11.39 -44.51 7.48
CA GLN A 554 -11.86 -43.84 8.68
C GLN A 554 -13.27 -43.23 8.50
N VAL A 555 -13.57 -42.63 7.36
CA VAL A 555 -14.92 -42.10 7.05
C VAL A 555 -15.96 -43.24 7.05
N LYS A 556 -15.61 -44.41 6.49
CA LYS A 556 -16.43 -45.62 6.54
C LYS A 556 -16.64 -46.10 7.97
N ALA A 557 -15.58 -46.19 8.77
CA ALA A 557 -15.64 -46.63 10.16
C ALA A 557 -16.54 -45.72 11.02
N ASN A 558 -16.56 -44.42 10.70
CA ASN A 558 -17.38 -43.42 11.38
C ASN A 558 -18.83 -43.32 10.85
N GLY A 559 -19.25 -44.25 9.99
CA GLY A 559 -20.63 -44.39 9.54
C GLY A 559 -21.03 -43.49 8.37
N MET A 560 -20.07 -42.95 7.62
CA MET A 560 -20.32 -42.09 6.44
C MET A 560 -21.21 -40.89 6.75
N LYS A 561 -20.95 -40.19 7.87
CA LYS A 561 -21.57 -38.88 8.13
C LYS A 561 -21.21 -37.90 7.00
N PRO A 562 -22.03 -36.87 6.72
CA PRO A 562 -21.68 -35.81 5.79
C PRO A 562 -20.28 -35.26 6.08
N THR A 563 -19.32 -35.50 5.16
CA THR A 563 -17.89 -35.26 5.38
C THR A 563 -17.27 -34.44 4.26
N GLY A 564 -16.55 -33.38 4.64
CA GLY A 564 -15.73 -32.58 3.74
C GLY A 564 -14.26 -32.87 3.97
N ILE A 565 -13.57 -33.31 2.92
CA ILE A 565 -12.14 -33.62 2.91
C ILE A 565 -11.45 -32.51 2.14
N TYR A 566 -10.61 -31.72 2.81
CA TYR A 566 -9.84 -30.65 2.20
C TYR A 566 -8.39 -31.09 2.04
N ILE A 567 -7.91 -31.18 0.81
CA ILE A 567 -6.61 -31.72 0.44
C ILE A 567 -5.67 -30.59 0.02
N PHE A 568 -4.61 -30.38 0.77
CA PHE A 568 -3.58 -29.35 0.54
C PHE A 568 -2.40 -30.00 -0.15
N THR A 569 -2.18 -29.69 -1.43
CA THR A 569 -1.24 -30.43 -2.29
C THR A 569 -0.71 -29.54 -3.40
N ASP A 570 0.51 -29.77 -3.88
CA ASP A 570 1.01 -29.19 -5.14
C ASP A 570 0.64 -30.03 -6.37
N GLY A 571 0.08 -31.22 -6.12
CA GLY A 571 -0.32 -32.21 -7.11
C GLY A 571 0.85 -33.00 -7.70
N ILE A 572 2.07 -32.90 -7.15
CA ILE A 572 3.28 -33.60 -7.62
C ILE A 572 3.45 -34.92 -6.84
N TRP A 573 2.70 -35.94 -7.26
CA TRP A 573 2.66 -37.24 -6.57
C TRP A 573 3.65 -38.27 -7.14
N ASP A 574 3.78 -39.40 -6.44
CA ASP A 574 4.64 -40.52 -6.81
C ASP A 574 4.21 -41.16 -8.15
N PRO A 575 5.08 -41.17 -9.18
CA PRO A 575 4.76 -41.73 -10.50
C PRO A 575 4.83 -43.26 -10.55
N ASP A 576 5.60 -43.91 -9.67
CA ASP A 576 5.82 -45.36 -9.66
C ASP A 576 4.60 -46.11 -9.09
N HIS A 577 3.78 -45.40 -8.30
CA HIS A 577 2.60 -45.94 -7.65
C HIS A 577 1.31 -45.79 -8.47
N LYS A 578 1.38 -45.29 -9.72
CA LYS A 578 0.23 -44.93 -10.57
C LYS A 578 -0.85 -44.25 -9.73
N PRO A 579 -0.76 -42.93 -9.48
CA PRO A 579 -1.39 -42.35 -8.31
C PRO A 579 -2.92 -42.45 -8.28
N GLU A 580 -3.60 -42.93 -9.33
CA GLU A 580 -4.96 -43.52 -9.35
C GLU A 580 -5.92 -42.94 -8.29
N VAL A 581 -5.88 -41.62 -8.07
CA VAL A 581 -6.72 -40.94 -7.08
C VAL A 581 -8.17 -40.97 -7.57
N ASP A 582 -8.33 -40.99 -8.89
CA ASP A 582 -9.58 -41.28 -9.60
C ASP A 582 -10.20 -42.62 -9.18
N ASP A 583 -9.42 -43.67 -8.91
CA ASP A 583 -9.97 -44.94 -8.39
C ASP A 583 -10.61 -44.72 -7.01
N VAL A 584 -9.95 -43.98 -6.11
CA VAL A 584 -10.46 -43.69 -4.76
C VAL A 584 -11.75 -42.87 -4.84
N ILE A 585 -11.82 -41.89 -5.75
CA ILE A 585 -13.01 -41.08 -6.00
C ILE A 585 -14.13 -41.96 -6.57
N HIS A 586 -13.86 -42.79 -7.57
CA HIS A 586 -14.85 -43.68 -8.18
C HIS A 586 -15.39 -44.74 -7.23
N GLU A 587 -14.54 -45.33 -6.39
CA GLU A 587 -14.97 -46.24 -5.31
C GLU A 587 -15.80 -45.50 -4.24
N SER A 588 -15.44 -44.25 -3.92
CA SER A 588 -16.24 -43.40 -3.02
C SER A 588 -17.63 -43.11 -3.58
N ILE A 589 -17.74 -42.80 -4.88
CA ILE A 589 -19.03 -42.62 -5.55
C ILE A 589 -19.85 -43.92 -5.56
N LYS A 590 -19.22 -45.07 -5.85
CA LYS A 590 -19.89 -46.40 -5.76
C LYS A 590 -20.46 -46.63 -4.37
N LEU A 591 -19.68 -46.32 -3.34
CA LEU A 591 -20.09 -46.46 -1.94
C LEU A 591 -21.29 -45.55 -1.60
N LEU A 592 -21.29 -44.28 -2.04
CA LEU A 592 -22.44 -43.38 -1.84
C LEU A 592 -23.72 -43.95 -2.48
N ILE A 593 -23.62 -44.47 -3.71
CA ILE A 593 -24.74 -45.08 -4.43
C ILE A 593 -25.26 -46.32 -3.68
N GLU A 594 -24.39 -47.23 -3.25
CA GLU A 594 -24.76 -48.45 -2.51
C GLU A 594 -25.45 -48.12 -1.18
N LYS A 595 -24.99 -47.07 -0.50
CA LYS A 595 -25.56 -46.58 0.75
C LYS A 595 -26.78 -45.68 0.57
N LYS A 596 -27.16 -45.34 -0.67
CA LYS A 596 -28.24 -44.39 -1.01
C LYS A 596 -28.01 -43.00 -0.39
N ALA A 597 -26.75 -42.59 -0.27
CA ALA A 597 -26.35 -41.27 0.20
C ALA A 597 -26.43 -40.24 -0.95
N LYS A 598 -26.48 -38.94 -0.60
CA LYS A 598 -26.51 -37.85 -1.57
C LYS A 598 -25.08 -37.49 -2.00
N PRO A 599 -24.89 -36.92 -3.22
CA PRO A 599 -23.58 -36.40 -3.63
C PRO A 599 -22.97 -35.44 -2.58
N ALA A 600 -23.77 -34.53 -2.04
CA ALA A 600 -23.35 -33.56 -1.02
C ALA A 600 -22.96 -34.15 0.35
N ASP A 601 -23.10 -35.47 0.57
CA ASP A 601 -22.69 -36.13 1.81
C ASP A 601 -21.18 -36.43 1.83
N LEU A 602 -20.46 -36.27 0.71
CA LEU A 602 -19.00 -36.42 0.65
C LEU A 602 -18.43 -35.42 -0.35
N MET A 603 -17.39 -34.69 0.06
CA MET A 603 -16.70 -33.71 -0.79
C MET A 603 -15.18 -33.92 -0.70
N PHE A 604 -14.51 -33.94 -1.84
CA PHE A 604 -13.06 -33.82 -1.98
C PHE A 604 -12.74 -32.42 -2.53
N GLN A 605 -12.19 -31.54 -1.69
CA GLN A 605 -11.72 -30.22 -2.09
C GLN A 605 -10.21 -30.26 -2.26
N PHE A 606 -9.72 -30.25 -3.49
CA PHE A 606 -8.30 -30.06 -3.76
C PHE A 606 -7.96 -28.57 -3.73
N ILE A 607 -6.88 -28.24 -3.00
CA ILE A 607 -6.33 -26.90 -2.88
C ILE A 607 -4.90 -26.98 -3.40
N GLN A 608 -4.71 -26.48 -4.62
CA GLN A 608 -3.43 -26.52 -5.29
C GLN A 608 -2.49 -25.44 -4.75
N PHE A 609 -1.28 -25.84 -4.37
CA PHE A 609 -0.17 -24.93 -4.05
C PHE A 609 0.88 -24.97 -5.16
N GLY A 610 1.24 -23.80 -5.69
CA GLY A 610 2.18 -23.70 -6.80
C GLY A 610 1.54 -23.95 -8.16
N HIS A 611 2.31 -23.72 -9.22
CA HIS A 611 1.79 -23.60 -10.59
C HIS A 611 2.34 -24.66 -11.56
N ASN A 612 2.60 -25.88 -11.08
CA ASN A 612 3.07 -26.93 -11.96
C ASN A 612 1.96 -27.33 -12.96
N LEU A 613 2.19 -27.11 -14.25
CA LEU A 613 1.18 -27.28 -15.29
C LEU A 613 0.65 -28.73 -15.39
N GLU A 614 1.51 -29.73 -15.16
CA GLU A 614 1.12 -31.13 -15.21
C GLU A 614 0.29 -31.53 -13.98
N ALA A 615 0.64 -30.97 -12.82
CA ALA A 615 -0.17 -31.11 -11.62
C ALA A 615 -1.54 -30.41 -11.74
N SER A 616 -1.59 -29.20 -12.30
CA SER A 616 -2.85 -28.49 -12.55
C SER A 616 -3.76 -29.27 -13.49
N LYS A 617 -3.22 -29.83 -14.58
CA LYS A 617 -3.99 -30.70 -15.49
C LYS A 617 -4.53 -31.94 -14.79
N ARG A 618 -3.74 -32.56 -13.91
CA ARG A 618 -4.14 -33.72 -13.14
C ARG A 618 -5.28 -33.40 -12.19
N LEU A 619 -5.16 -32.34 -11.39
CA LEU A 619 -6.21 -31.95 -10.46
C LEU A 619 -7.49 -31.54 -11.20
N LYS A 620 -7.36 -30.83 -12.32
CA LYS A 620 -8.49 -30.50 -13.20
C LYS A 620 -9.18 -31.74 -13.78
N PHE A 621 -8.44 -32.78 -14.17
CA PHE A 621 -9.03 -34.06 -14.59
C PHE A 621 -9.81 -34.74 -13.45
N LEU A 622 -9.33 -34.66 -12.21
CA LEU A 622 -10.06 -35.22 -11.06
C LEU A 622 -11.38 -34.47 -10.79
N ASP A 623 -11.40 -33.18 -11.07
CA ASP A 623 -12.57 -32.32 -10.94
C ASP A 623 -13.57 -32.57 -12.08
N ASP A 624 -13.14 -32.35 -13.33
CA ASP A 624 -14.01 -32.33 -14.51
C ASP A 624 -14.50 -33.74 -14.92
N ASP A 625 -13.64 -34.76 -14.80
CA ASP A 625 -13.86 -36.06 -15.46
C ASP A 625 -14.19 -37.22 -14.49
N CYS A 626 -14.00 -37.07 -13.18
CA CYS A 626 -14.24 -38.15 -12.21
C CYS A 626 -15.67 -38.22 -11.67
N THR A 627 -16.67 -37.89 -12.49
CA THR A 627 -18.10 -37.84 -12.12
C THR A 627 -18.87 -39.12 -12.51
N ARG A 628 -20.06 -39.34 -11.94
CA ARG A 628 -20.95 -40.45 -12.36
C ARG A 628 -22.42 -40.11 -12.25
N THR A 629 -23.19 -40.40 -13.29
CA THR A 629 -24.67 -40.32 -13.22
C THR A 629 -25.30 -41.66 -12.82
N HIS A 630 -26.14 -41.65 -11.77
CA HIS A 630 -26.96 -42.79 -11.36
C HIS A 630 -28.40 -42.37 -11.11
N ARG A 631 -29.35 -42.99 -11.82
CA ARG A 631 -30.81 -42.72 -11.70
C ARG A 631 -31.17 -41.23 -11.85
N GLY A 632 -30.50 -40.54 -12.77
CA GLY A 632 -30.74 -39.11 -13.04
C GLY A 632 -30.14 -38.15 -12.02
N VAL A 633 -29.35 -38.64 -11.06
CA VAL A 633 -28.54 -37.82 -10.16
C VAL A 633 -27.08 -37.95 -10.56
N GLU A 634 -26.45 -36.81 -10.77
CA GLU A 634 -25.01 -36.67 -11.01
C GLU A 634 -24.28 -36.64 -9.67
N TYR A 635 -23.34 -37.56 -9.51
CA TYR A 635 -22.39 -37.62 -8.41
C TYR A 635 -21.12 -36.94 -8.89
N ASP A 636 -21.07 -35.65 -8.60
CA ASP A 636 -19.92 -34.81 -8.71
C ASP A 636 -19.56 -34.38 -7.29
N ILE A 637 -18.40 -34.85 -6.83
CA ILE A 637 -17.99 -34.77 -5.43
C ILE A 637 -16.57 -34.21 -5.27
N VAL A 638 -15.96 -33.76 -6.37
CA VAL A 638 -14.59 -33.23 -6.40
C VAL A 638 -14.68 -31.76 -6.81
N ASP A 639 -13.86 -30.90 -6.21
CA ASP A 639 -13.63 -29.53 -6.69
C ASP A 639 -12.15 -29.20 -6.50
N THR A 640 -11.56 -28.48 -7.45
CA THR A 640 -10.17 -28.03 -7.41
C THR A 640 -10.10 -26.51 -7.47
N LYS A 641 -9.40 -25.90 -6.51
CA LYS A 641 -9.04 -24.48 -6.53
C LYS A 641 -7.56 -24.27 -6.25
N HIS A 642 -6.99 -23.20 -6.78
CA HIS A 642 -5.67 -22.74 -6.38
C HIS A 642 -5.73 -22.07 -5.00
N CYS A 643 -4.63 -22.11 -4.23
CA CYS A 643 -4.58 -21.51 -2.89
C CYS A 643 -4.79 -19.99 -2.87
N ASP A 644 -4.62 -19.34 -4.03
CA ASP A 644 -4.80 -17.90 -4.24
C ASP A 644 -6.23 -17.53 -4.67
N ASP A 645 -7.09 -18.52 -4.91
CA ASP A 645 -8.47 -18.29 -5.32
C ASP A 645 -9.34 -17.76 -4.16
N HIS A 646 -10.51 -17.23 -4.51
CA HIS A 646 -11.42 -16.62 -3.54
C HIS A 646 -11.83 -17.62 -2.45
N VAL A 647 -11.50 -17.32 -1.18
CA VAL A 647 -11.65 -18.23 -0.03
C VAL A 647 -13.05 -18.85 0.12
N PRO A 648 -14.17 -18.12 -0.02
CA PRO A 648 -15.50 -18.73 -0.06
C PRO A 648 -15.69 -19.78 -1.16
N LYS A 649 -15.07 -19.63 -2.34
CA LYS A 649 -15.10 -20.63 -3.40
C LYS A 649 -14.32 -21.88 -2.97
N ILE A 650 -13.14 -21.71 -2.38
CA ILE A 650 -12.32 -22.79 -1.80
C ILE A 650 -13.06 -23.53 -0.67
N ILE A 651 -13.86 -22.83 0.14
CA ILE A 651 -14.58 -23.44 1.28
C ILE A 651 -15.83 -24.20 0.82
N MET A 652 -16.56 -23.68 -0.17
CA MET A 652 -17.82 -24.25 -0.65
C MET A 652 -17.63 -25.50 -1.52
N GLY A 653 -16.57 -25.55 -2.33
CA GLY A 653 -16.27 -26.68 -3.21
C GLY A 653 -17.44 -27.14 -4.08
N SER A 654 -17.51 -28.46 -4.31
CA SER A 654 -18.53 -29.14 -5.12
C SER A 654 -19.92 -29.24 -4.47
N ILE A 655 -20.09 -28.71 -3.25
CA ILE A 655 -21.40 -28.67 -2.57
C ILE A 655 -22.35 -27.68 -3.28
N SER A 656 -21.82 -26.71 -4.02
CA SER A 656 -22.60 -25.72 -4.78
C SER A 656 -22.36 -25.85 -6.28
N LYS A 657 -23.38 -26.31 -7.03
CA LYS A 657 -23.36 -26.38 -8.53
C LYS A 657 -23.17 -25.02 -9.25
N HIS A 658 -23.08 -23.92 -8.51
CA HIS A 658 -22.77 -22.59 -9.05
C HIS A 658 -21.27 -22.27 -8.98
N ASN A 659 -20.49 -23.08 -8.26
CA ASN A 659 -19.04 -22.90 -8.13
C ASN A 659 -18.30 -23.42 -9.38
N ASP A 660 -18.86 -24.40 -10.09
CA ASP A 660 -18.25 -25.06 -11.26
C ASP A 660 -18.43 -24.27 -12.58
N LYS A 661 -19.25 -23.21 -12.60
CA LYS A 661 -19.64 -22.52 -13.85
C LYS A 661 -18.75 -21.33 -14.24
N ASP A 662 -17.72 -21.05 -13.46
CA ASP A 662 -16.87 -19.85 -13.57
C ASP A 662 -15.38 -20.15 -13.84
N ASP A 663 -14.99 -21.41 -14.08
CA ASP A 663 -13.58 -21.84 -14.28
C ASP A 663 -13.11 -21.86 -15.74
#